data_AF-A0A950N1X3-F1
#
_entry.id   AF-A0A950N1X3-F1
#
_cell.length_a   1.000
_cell.length_b   1.000
_cell.length_c   1.000
_cell.angle_alpha   90.00
_cell.angle_beta   90.00
_cell.angle_gamma   90.00
#
_symmetry.space_group_name_H-M   'P 1'
#
loop_
_entity.id
_entity.type
_entity.pdbx_description
1 polymer ?
#
loop_
_entity_poly.entity_id
_entity_poly.type
_entity_poly.pdbx_seq_one_letter_code
_entity_poly.pdbx_strand_id
1 'polypeptide(L)'
;METTAPYARPSVRQFAAPSWLGGVALLALAFYATVALRQPLLAALAGAGGLALLRWARAERPYSHALIAIDAAAFAIFAIQRNDSLGFWQLPGPWSDVWRFDPPGAVIALIVYVGGSILALIGGFRGLRLIEAASLIAVPFLFNLLMTVGADWHMAELGATVTAHAALPFPAQVAIGRALTLWFIGEAILTLINWISVNRLPRSVRTHALFALSGALAAATPLFANAAQWVVQPFLAIFFSAFCAALAQAGLWAIVYLLTGVALDWLAGRPPRFEVVWEHWRTGFIKGAIYGALFMGLILIAALILRAPGAAAFFDSASLLIAPVIGALLYPLGQTLVGSADGTPPFFGRLRTAYRDPRGPVRGLVAGLGLALAYRANLAAYDGGARFLAMAAIGAVCYGGVDFAFDGWSVIRGERQKLQSWRLYALGVLLGGLVAGALGWYFDTAQVHVVIDKFWAYADVNYRLDGRKLGDFTTYPIFNKYGSINLGEVAGGVRLFWTESVAGVINWSLAAPLFSINYVLLDAALRRSLRPIKTLLSPAGVEGLVEQGVRVLRWGLWMAPVINSFLRQSPDPNWYNQDGAIRTGVAIGADLTQNPTDFRQFSLAMFTGLLAYDWLRILIWFDHMGLRVATLVNLSFLGGDRADEAAARFVGHHGRTRAIPDGIRRFGTWAPLLIPFYIPRGAEWDKAWTGAETLARGGAPMPDAVRTLALAYAASGLAIAAASVAAYLKERAKVGPAGPWLDGAPLELARRPDRYAFNNGAVGLEIQRDGRGAAFVMGAERGGFAIDLFRRPLDPYQARGHFFYVNEEGETTWSIGFEPARRAGDYRIEEPGFNRLVIVNALNGIEARMEIAPDPQGAILSWRIT
;
A
#
# COMPACT_ATOMS: atom_id res chain seq x y z
N MET A 1 -39.39 -1.24 -50.60
CA MET A 1 -39.35 -1.63 -49.17
C MET A 1 -38.01 -1.18 -48.63
N GLU A 2 -37.99 -0.02 -48.01
CA GLU A 2 -36.80 0.57 -47.41
C GLU A 2 -36.33 -0.27 -46.23
N THR A 3 -35.08 -0.69 -46.29
CA THR A 3 -34.37 -1.34 -45.19
C THR A 3 -34.06 -0.30 -44.12
N THR A 4 -34.91 -0.21 -43.10
CA THR A 4 -34.63 0.55 -41.89
C THR A 4 -33.41 -0.03 -41.17
N ALA A 5 -32.44 0.84 -40.88
CA ALA A 5 -31.19 0.49 -40.23
C ALA A 5 -31.43 -0.07 -38.82
N PRO A 6 -30.57 -0.99 -38.32
CA PRO A 6 -30.67 -1.48 -36.95
C PRO A 6 -30.44 -0.31 -35.97
N TYR A 7 -31.46 0.05 -35.20
CA TYR A 7 -31.43 1.11 -34.20
C TYR A 7 -30.43 0.78 -33.08
N ALA A 8 -29.16 1.15 -33.31
CA ALA A 8 -28.15 1.29 -32.28
C ALA A 8 -28.59 2.34 -31.25
N ARG A 9 -28.11 2.24 -30.00
CA ARG A 9 -28.33 3.28 -28.98
C ARG A 9 -28.15 4.67 -29.60
N PRO A 10 -29.16 5.55 -29.55
CA PRO A 10 -29.03 6.89 -30.13
C PRO A 10 -27.86 7.61 -29.45
N SER A 11 -26.80 7.92 -30.21
CA SER A 11 -25.69 8.68 -29.67
C SER A 11 -26.15 10.13 -29.49
N VAL A 12 -26.36 10.55 -28.25
CA VAL A 12 -26.86 11.89 -27.92
C VAL A 12 -25.89 13.02 -28.36
N ARG A 13 -24.61 12.69 -28.60
CA ARG A 13 -23.64 13.56 -29.30
C ARG A 13 -22.76 12.72 -30.22
N GLN A 14 -22.65 13.07 -31.50
CA GLN A 14 -21.60 12.55 -32.38
C GLN A 14 -20.26 13.06 -31.87
N PHE A 15 -19.36 12.14 -31.50
CA PHE A 15 -18.00 12.46 -31.10
C PHE A 15 -17.30 13.22 -32.23
N ALA A 16 -17.00 14.51 -32.03
CA ALA A 16 -16.02 15.18 -32.86
C ALA A 16 -14.62 14.67 -32.43
N ALA A 17 -14.19 13.54 -33.00
CA ALA A 17 -12.81 13.04 -32.91
C ALA A 17 -11.71 14.14 -32.98
N PRO A 18 -11.83 15.20 -33.81
CA PRO A 18 -10.86 16.30 -33.81
C PRO A 18 -10.76 17.06 -32.47
N SER A 19 -11.84 17.17 -31.69
CA SER A 19 -11.85 17.93 -30.42
C SER A 19 -11.12 17.20 -29.30
N TRP A 20 -11.18 15.87 -29.29
CA TRP A 20 -10.42 15.06 -28.33
C TRP A 20 -8.92 15.12 -28.61
N LEU A 21 -8.52 14.97 -29.88
CA LEU A 21 -7.12 15.11 -30.31
C LEU A 21 -6.57 16.52 -30.03
N GLY A 22 -7.37 17.56 -30.32
CA GLY A 22 -7.03 18.94 -29.98
C GLY A 22 -6.86 19.16 -28.47
N GLY A 23 -7.73 18.55 -27.65
CA GLY A 23 -7.61 18.57 -26.20
C GLY A 23 -6.31 17.95 -25.68
N VAL A 24 -5.93 16.78 -26.21
CA VAL A 24 -4.68 16.10 -25.87
C VAL A 24 -3.45 16.90 -26.32
N ALA A 25 -3.47 17.47 -27.52
CA ALA A 25 -2.37 18.29 -28.03
C ALA A 25 -2.16 19.57 -27.17
N LEU A 26 -3.25 20.24 -26.78
CA LEU A 26 -3.18 21.40 -25.89
C LEU A 26 -2.67 21.04 -24.49
N LEU A 27 -3.04 19.87 -23.95
CA LEU A 27 -2.46 19.38 -22.70
C LEU A 27 -0.96 19.12 -22.85
N ALA A 28 -0.51 18.49 -23.93
CA ALA A 28 0.92 18.28 -24.17
C ALA A 28 1.69 19.61 -24.26
N LEU A 29 1.11 20.62 -24.92
CA LEU A 29 1.64 21.98 -24.95
C LEU A 29 1.68 22.61 -23.56
N ALA A 30 0.65 22.41 -22.73
CA ALA A 30 0.60 22.92 -21.37
C ALA A 30 1.70 22.31 -20.49
N PHE A 31 1.90 20.99 -20.57
CA PHE A 31 3.02 20.31 -19.92
C PHE A 31 4.36 20.88 -20.38
N TYR A 32 4.56 21.04 -21.69
CA TYR A 32 5.77 21.64 -22.24
C TYR A 32 5.96 23.10 -21.77
N ALA A 33 4.90 23.90 -21.72
CA ALA A 33 4.95 25.28 -21.27
C ALA A 33 5.32 25.39 -19.78
N THR A 34 4.79 24.50 -18.93
CA THR A 34 5.14 24.44 -17.50
C THR A 34 6.56 23.91 -17.29
N VAL A 35 6.94 22.83 -17.97
CA VAL A 35 8.12 22.01 -17.64
C VAL A 35 9.35 22.36 -18.48
N ALA A 36 9.19 22.82 -19.71
CA ALA A 36 10.32 23.27 -20.53
C ALA A 36 10.43 24.81 -20.53
N LEU A 37 9.33 25.52 -20.81
CA LEU A 37 9.39 26.96 -21.09
C LEU A 37 9.24 27.87 -19.86
N ARG A 38 8.70 27.36 -18.74
CA ARG A 38 8.35 28.17 -17.55
C ARG A 38 7.43 29.35 -17.86
N GLN A 39 6.49 29.16 -18.79
CA GLN A 39 5.57 30.21 -19.24
C GLN A 39 4.18 29.98 -18.63
N PRO A 40 3.86 30.60 -17.47
CA PRO A 40 2.64 30.29 -16.74
C PRO A 40 1.37 30.69 -17.49
N LEU A 41 1.40 31.79 -18.25
CA LEU A 41 0.25 32.23 -19.04
C LEU A 41 -0.08 31.24 -20.17
N LEU A 42 0.94 30.79 -20.90
CA LEU A 42 0.78 29.80 -21.97
C LEU A 42 0.30 28.46 -21.40
N ALA A 43 0.89 28.02 -20.28
CA ALA A 43 0.47 26.82 -19.58
C ALA A 43 -1.00 26.89 -19.13
N ALA A 44 -1.42 28.02 -18.58
CA ALA A 44 -2.79 28.26 -18.12
C ALA A 44 -3.81 28.18 -19.27
N LEU A 45 -3.56 28.90 -20.36
CA LEU A 45 -4.46 28.93 -21.52
C LEU A 45 -4.52 27.56 -22.22
N ALA A 46 -3.37 26.93 -22.47
CA ALA A 46 -3.31 25.62 -23.11
C ALA A 46 -3.92 24.53 -22.23
N GLY A 47 -3.63 24.53 -20.92
CA GLY A 47 -4.12 23.52 -19.99
C GLY A 47 -5.64 23.61 -19.79
N ALA A 48 -6.16 24.81 -19.54
CA ALA A 48 -7.60 25.03 -19.41
C ALA A 48 -8.35 24.76 -20.72
N GLY A 49 -7.82 25.21 -21.86
CA GLY A 49 -8.36 24.92 -23.17
C GLY A 49 -8.38 23.43 -23.48
N GLY A 50 -7.30 22.71 -23.17
CA GLY A 50 -7.17 21.27 -23.34
C GLY A 50 -8.23 20.50 -22.54
N LEU A 51 -8.36 20.77 -21.24
CA LEU A 51 -9.37 20.14 -20.38
C LEU A 51 -10.80 20.54 -20.79
N ALA A 52 -11.02 21.79 -21.22
CA ALA A 52 -12.33 22.24 -21.71
C ALA A 52 -12.76 21.50 -22.98
N LEU A 53 -11.85 21.30 -23.94
CA LEU A 53 -12.13 20.52 -25.15
C LEU A 53 -12.42 19.05 -24.85
N LEU A 54 -11.65 18.44 -23.93
CA LEU A 54 -11.91 17.07 -23.48
C LEU A 54 -13.29 16.94 -22.82
N ARG A 55 -13.66 17.91 -21.97
CA ARG A 55 -15.00 17.96 -21.36
C ARG A 55 -16.10 18.17 -22.40
N TRP A 56 -15.90 19.07 -23.35
CA TRP A 56 -16.86 19.29 -24.43
C TRP A 56 -17.11 18.02 -25.26
N ALA A 57 -16.05 17.26 -25.52
CA ALA A 57 -16.13 16.01 -26.28
C ALA A 57 -16.76 14.84 -25.51
N ARG A 58 -16.68 14.80 -24.17
CA ARG A 58 -17.01 13.59 -23.38
C ARG A 58 -17.99 13.78 -22.22
N ALA A 59 -18.13 14.97 -21.66
CA ALA A 59 -19.01 15.20 -20.52
C ALA A 59 -20.49 15.13 -20.95
N GLU A 60 -21.28 14.36 -20.20
CA GLU A 60 -22.73 14.23 -20.39
C GLU A 60 -23.50 14.88 -19.22
N ARG A 61 -22.78 15.31 -18.18
CA ARG A 61 -23.32 16.03 -17.01
C ARG A 61 -22.89 17.49 -17.02
N PRO A 62 -23.70 18.41 -16.48
CA PRO A 62 -23.35 19.82 -16.38
C PRO A 62 -22.14 20.03 -15.45
N TYR A 63 -21.34 21.05 -15.76
CA TYR A 63 -20.20 21.48 -14.95
C TYR A 63 -20.11 23.00 -14.94
N SER A 64 -19.54 23.57 -13.88
CA SER A 64 -19.40 25.02 -13.73
C SER A 64 -18.38 25.60 -14.71
N HIS A 65 -18.68 26.73 -15.34
CA HIS A 65 -17.72 27.47 -16.16
C HIS A 65 -16.53 28.00 -15.34
N ALA A 66 -16.72 28.23 -14.03
CA ALA A 66 -15.63 28.61 -13.12
C ALA A 66 -14.53 27.54 -13.05
N LEU A 67 -14.84 26.28 -13.40
CA LEU A 67 -13.84 25.22 -13.48
C LEU A 67 -12.73 25.53 -14.48
N ILE A 68 -13.05 26.21 -15.59
CA ILE A 68 -12.05 26.59 -16.61
C ILE A 68 -11.02 27.55 -16.00
N ALA A 69 -11.47 28.49 -15.18
CA ALA A 69 -10.58 29.40 -14.46
C ALA A 69 -9.73 28.66 -13.41
N ILE A 70 -10.30 27.68 -12.71
CA ILE A 70 -9.54 26.85 -11.76
C ILE A 70 -8.49 25.99 -12.49
N ASP A 71 -8.82 25.42 -13.65
CA ASP A 71 -7.85 24.70 -14.47
C ASP A 71 -6.70 25.62 -14.88
N ALA A 72 -7.02 26.81 -15.39
CA ALA A 72 -6.01 27.80 -15.74
C ALA A 72 -5.10 28.13 -14.55
N ALA A 73 -5.70 28.31 -13.37
CA ALA A 73 -4.97 28.55 -12.13
C ALA A 73 -4.08 27.35 -11.75
N ALA A 74 -4.54 26.10 -11.87
CA ALA A 74 -3.73 24.91 -11.56
C ALA A 74 -2.42 24.88 -12.38
N PHE A 75 -2.54 25.04 -13.71
CA PHE A 75 -1.37 25.04 -14.60
C PHE A 75 -0.47 26.26 -14.36
N ALA A 76 -1.04 27.45 -14.12
CA ALA A 76 -0.28 28.65 -13.80
C ALA A 76 0.50 28.51 -12.48
N ILE A 77 -0.17 28.05 -11.42
CA ILE A 77 0.40 27.88 -10.08
C ILE A 77 1.58 26.91 -10.13
N PHE A 78 1.42 25.74 -10.76
CA PHE A 78 2.51 24.76 -10.86
C PHE A 78 3.68 25.24 -11.73
N ALA A 79 3.42 26.10 -12.72
CA ALA A 79 4.49 26.75 -13.49
C ALA A 79 5.21 27.87 -12.71
N ILE A 80 4.48 28.67 -11.95
CA ILE A 80 5.04 29.78 -11.13
C ILE A 80 5.86 29.23 -9.96
N GLN A 81 5.34 28.21 -9.29
CA GLN A 81 5.98 27.64 -8.10
C GLN A 81 7.15 26.71 -8.42
N ARG A 82 7.48 26.52 -9.70
CA ARG A 82 8.62 25.73 -10.12
C ARG A 82 9.93 26.44 -9.76
N ASN A 83 10.84 25.72 -9.12
CA ASN A 83 12.20 26.13 -8.81
C ASN A 83 13.21 25.04 -9.19
N ASP A 84 14.04 25.28 -10.21
CA ASP A 84 15.03 24.29 -10.70
C ASP A 84 16.28 24.22 -9.82
N SER A 85 16.43 25.13 -8.85
CA SER A 85 17.52 25.01 -7.87
C SER A 85 17.25 23.96 -6.80
N LEU A 86 16.00 23.48 -6.69
CA LEU A 86 15.62 22.45 -5.72
C LEU A 86 15.97 21.06 -6.27
N GLY A 87 16.65 20.26 -5.45
CA GLY A 87 16.80 18.84 -5.71
C GLY A 87 15.47 18.10 -5.57
N PHE A 88 15.33 16.97 -6.29
CA PHE A 88 14.12 16.16 -6.25
C PHE A 88 13.78 15.75 -4.80
N TRP A 89 12.62 16.18 -4.27
CA TRP A 89 12.20 15.92 -2.88
C TRP A 89 13.27 16.23 -1.82
N GLN A 90 14.09 17.24 -2.08
CA GLN A 90 15.01 17.77 -1.08
C GLN A 90 14.21 18.37 0.09
N LEU A 91 14.72 18.21 1.32
CA LEU A 91 14.17 18.93 2.46
C LEU A 91 14.23 20.44 2.18
N PRO A 92 13.13 21.18 2.35
CA PRO A 92 13.11 22.60 2.01
C PRO A 92 14.15 23.38 2.83
N GLY A 93 14.78 24.34 2.18
CA GLY A 93 15.56 25.39 2.82
C GLY A 93 14.60 26.43 3.41
N PRO A 94 14.66 27.72 3.07
CA PRO A 94 13.74 28.73 3.63
C PRO A 94 12.25 28.36 3.52
N TRP A 95 11.39 28.92 4.38
CA TRP A 95 9.92 28.76 4.35
C TRP A 95 9.30 28.99 2.96
N SER A 96 9.91 29.85 2.13
CA SER A 96 9.48 30.10 0.76
C SER A 96 9.60 28.87 -0.15
N ASP A 97 10.55 27.98 0.10
CA ASP A 97 10.75 26.75 -0.67
C ASP A 97 9.75 25.65 -0.33
N VAL A 98 9.07 25.74 0.84
CA VAL A 98 8.00 24.81 1.22
C VAL A 98 6.87 24.78 0.19
N TRP A 99 6.59 25.93 -0.43
CA TRP A 99 5.52 26.07 -1.42
C TRP A 99 6.01 25.95 -2.86
N ARG A 100 7.27 25.55 -3.08
CA ARG A 100 7.88 25.43 -4.40
C ARG A 100 8.07 23.97 -4.81
N PHE A 101 8.20 23.74 -6.11
CA PHE A 101 8.37 22.41 -6.70
C PHE A 101 9.64 22.36 -7.54
N ASP A 102 10.41 21.28 -7.41
CA ASP A 102 11.38 20.90 -8.42
C ASP A 102 10.66 20.53 -9.76
N PRO A 103 11.36 20.43 -10.89
CA PRO A 103 10.71 20.13 -12.18
C PRO A 103 9.93 18.81 -12.18
N PRO A 104 10.46 17.68 -11.69
CA PRO A 104 9.67 16.46 -11.52
C PRO A 104 8.43 16.62 -10.64
N GLY A 105 8.51 17.38 -9.54
CA GLY A 105 7.42 17.65 -8.62
C GLY A 105 6.29 18.42 -9.29
N ALA A 106 6.62 19.43 -10.11
CA ALA A 106 5.65 20.16 -10.92
C ALA A 106 4.97 19.25 -11.96
N VAL A 107 5.73 18.34 -12.60
CA VAL A 107 5.18 17.33 -13.52
C VAL A 107 4.19 16.41 -12.79
N ILE A 108 4.57 15.89 -11.61
CA ILE A 108 3.71 15.01 -10.82
C ILE A 108 2.43 15.73 -10.41
N ALA A 109 2.53 16.97 -9.94
CA ALA A 109 1.38 17.80 -9.59
C ALA A 109 0.40 17.97 -10.77
N LEU A 110 0.92 18.24 -11.96
CA LEU A 110 0.13 18.30 -13.19
C LEU A 110 -0.51 16.96 -13.54
N ILE A 111 0.23 15.84 -13.44
CA ILE A 111 -0.30 14.50 -13.70
C ILE A 111 -1.45 14.17 -12.74
N VAL A 112 -1.31 14.51 -11.46
CA VAL A 112 -2.37 14.29 -10.46
C VAL A 112 -3.62 15.10 -10.80
N TYR A 113 -3.46 16.38 -11.15
CA TYR A 113 -4.58 17.26 -11.50
C TYR A 113 -5.30 16.83 -12.80
N VAL A 114 -4.53 16.61 -13.87
CA VAL A 114 -5.05 16.20 -15.17
C VAL A 114 -5.62 14.78 -15.10
N GLY A 115 -4.95 13.88 -14.39
CA GLY A 115 -5.41 12.53 -14.14
C GLY A 115 -6.76 12.51 -13.40
N GLY A 116 -6.90 13.29 -12.33
CA GLY A 116 -8.17 13.45 -11.62
C GLY A 116 -9.29 13.98 -12.52
N SER A 117 -8.99 14.96 -13.37
CA SER A 117 -9.94 15.51 -14.36
C SER A 117 -10.38 14.48 -15.40
N ILE A 118 -9.43 13.70 -15.92
CA ILE A 118 -9.69 12.63 -16.89
C ILE A 118 -10.49 11.49 -16.24
N LEU A 119 -10.17 11.10 -15.00
CA LEU A 119 -10.89 10.06 -14.28
C LEU A 119 -12.34 10.47 -13.98
N ALA A 120 -12.58 11.74 -13.62
CA ALA A 120 -13.94 12.26 -13.47
C ALA A 120 -14.74 12.20 -14.77
N LEU A 121 -14.07 12.43 -15.92
CA LEU A 121 -14.69 12.33 -17.24
C LEU A 121 -14.96 10.88 -17.67
N ILE A 122 -14.01 9.98 -17.47
CA ILE A 122 -14.12 8.59 -17.90
C ILE A 122 -15.11 7.81 -17.01
N GLY A 123 -15.02 7.98 -15.70
CA GLY A 123 -15.83 7.23 -14.73
C GLY A 123 -17.19 7.87 -14.46
N GLY A 124 -17.24 9.21 -14.41
CA GLY A 124 -18.44 9.95 -14.00
C GLY A 124 -19.13 10.73 -15.11
N PHE A 125 -18.55 10.80 -16.32
CA PHE A 125 -19.05 11.59 -17.45
C PHE A 125 -19.32 13.06 -17.09
N ARG A 126 -18.50 13.61 -16.18
CA ARG A 126 -18.63 14.96 -15.64
C ARG A 126 -17.28 15.66 -15.55
N GLY A 127 -17.30 16.99 -15.47
CA GLY A 127 -16.16 17.75 -14.98
C GLY A 127 -15.94 17.55 -13.48
N LEU A 128 -14.76 17.96 -12.99
CA LEU A 128 -14.51 18.09 -11.56
C LEU A 128 -15.45 19.13 -10.96
N ARG A 129 -15.85 18.92 -9.71
CA ARG A 129 -16.43 19.98 -8.89
C ARG A 129 -15.32 20.96 -8.53
N LEU A 130 -15.68 22.22 -8.29
CA LEU A 130 -14.70 23.25 -7.89
C LEU A 130 -13.91 22.83 -6.65
N ILE A 131 -14.58 22.19 -5.69
CA ILE A 131 -13.95 21.65 -4.47
C ILE A 131 -12.97 20.52 -4.80
N GLU A 132 -13.32 19.61 -5.71
CA GLU A 132 -12.42 18.52 -6.13
C GLU A 132 -11.18 19.07 -6.83
N ALA A 133 -11.37 20.03 -7.74
CA ALA A 133 -10.27 20.70 -8.43
C ALA A 133 -9.35 21.45 -7.44
N ALA A 134 -9.91 22.24 -6.52
CA ALA A 134 -9.14 22.91 -5.48
C ALA A 134 -8.40 21.92 -4.57
N SER A 135 -9.03 20.79 -4.24
CA SER A 135 -8.39 19.73 -3.44
C SER A 135 -7.19 19.12 -4.16
N LEU A 136 -7.32 18.83 -5.47
CA LEU A 136 -6.21 18.32 -6.28
C LEU A 136 -5.07 19.33 -6.43
N ILE A 137 -5.37 20.64 -6.44
CA ILE A 137 -4.34 21.69 -6.41
C ILE A 137 -3.63 21.70 -5.05
N ALA A 138 -4.35 21.50 -3.94
CA ALA A 138 -3.79 21.55 -2.60
C ALA A 138 -2.89 20.34 -2.26
N VAL A 139 -3.16 19.16 -2.82
CA VAL A 139 -2.47 17.90 -2.48
C VAL A 139 -0.93 18.00 -2.61
N PRO A 140 -0.34 18.50 -3.71
CA PRO A 140 1.12 18.66 -3.82
C PRO A 140 1.73 19.56 -2.73
N PHE A 141 1.02 20.61 -2.31
CA PHE A 141 1.48 21.49 -1.23
C PHE A 141 1.39 20.82 0.14
N LEU A 142 0.33 20.05 0.39
CA LEU A 142 0.23 19.24 1.61
C LEU A 142 1.33 18.18 1.67
N PHE A 143 1.75 17.62 0.53
CA PHE A 143 2.89 16.72 0.44
C PHE A 143 4.20 17.43 0.81
N ASN A 144 4.47 18.62 0.27
CA ASN A 144 5.65 19.39 0.66
C ASN A 144 5.64 19.76 2.16
N LEU A 145 4.48 20.10 2.71
CA LEU A 145 4.32 20.35 4.15
C LEU A 145 4.55 19.09 4.99
N LEU A 146 4.25 17.90 4.47
CA LEU A 146 4.61 16.65 5.13
C LEU A 146 6.14 16.46 5.14
N MET A 147 6.84 16.86 4.07
CA MET A 147 8.30 16.79 4.00
C MET A 147 8.97 17.74 5.02
N THR A 148 8.38 18.90 5.33
CA THR A 148 8.95 19.83 6.33
C THR A 148 8.95 19.26 7.75
N VAL A 149 8.16 18.23 8.05
CA VAL A 149 8.20 17.53 9.36
C VAL A 149 9.60 16.98 9.66
N GLY A 150 10.38 16.65 8.62
CA GLY A 150 11.78 16.25 8.72
C GLY A 150 12.78 17.40 8.90
N ALA A 151 12.36 18.66 8.74
CA ALA A 151 13.23 19.82 8.88
C ALA A 151 13.16 20.39 10.30
N ASP A 152 14.04 19.90 11.18
CA ASP A 152 14.04 20.23 12.62
C ASP A 152 13.99 21.73 12.90
N TRP A 153 14.75 22.55 12.17
CA TRP A 153 14.80 23.99 12.42
C TRP A 153 13.46 24.71 12.15
N HIS A 154 12.74 24.35 11.09
CA HIS A 154 11.40 24.90 10.81
C HIS A 154 10.42 24.52 11.92
N MET A 155 10.50 23.28 12.38
CA MET A 155 9.65 22.78 13.45
C MET A 155 9.98 23.47 14.78
N ALA A 156 11.26 23.71 15.06
CA ALA A 156 11.69 24.48 16.22
C ALA A 156 11.18 25.93 16.16
N GLU A 157 11.24 26.58 15.00
CA GLU A 157 10.73 27.95 14.79
C GLU A 157 9.22 28.04 15.00
N LEU A 158 8.44 27.10 14.45
CA LEU A 158 7.00 27.00 14.73
C LEU A 158 6.72 26.79 16.22
N GLY A 159 7.47 25.89 16.86
CA GLY A 159 7.35 25.62 18.30
C GLY A 159 7.66 26.84 19.15
N ALA A 160 8.75 27.56 18.84
CA ALA A 160 9.14 28.79 19.51
C ALA A 160 8.05 29.86 19.33
N THR A 161 7.52 30.04 18.11
CA THR A 161 6.49 31.03 17.81
C THR A 161 5.22 30.81 18.65
N VAL A 162 4.71 29.58 18.69
CA VAL A 162 3.47 29.25 19.43
C VAL A 162 3.67 29.26 20.94
N THR A 163 4.91 29.03 21.41
CA THR A 163 5.26 29.14 22.84
C THR A 163 5.70 30.56 23.24
N ALA A 164 5.46 31.56 22.40
CA ALA A 164 5.88 32.94 22.61
C ALA A 164 7.38 33.07 22.95
N HIS A 165 8.21 32.25 22.30
CA HIS A 165 9.66 32.14 22.49
C HIS A 165 10.08 31.77 23.91
N ALA A 166 9.26 30.96 24.61
CA ALA A 166 9.65 30.40 25.90
C ALA A 166 10.97 29.61 25.80
N ALA A 167 11.75 29.66 26.88
CA ALA A 167 13.04 28.97 27.01
C ALA A 167 12.86 27.45 27.19
N LEU A 168 12.50 26.78 26.10
CA LEU A 168 12.34 25.32 26.02
C LEU A 168 13.56 24.69 25.33
N PRO A 169 13.93 23.44 25.68
CA PRO A 169 14.95 22.70 24.94
C PRO A 169 14.59 22.57 23.46
N PHE A 170 15.59 22.63 22.58
CA PHE A 170 15.39 22.50 21.13
C PHE A 170 14.53 21.29 20.72
N PRO A 171 14.75 20.06 21.25
CA PRO A 171 13.90 18.91 20.92
C PRO A 171 12.43 19.08 21.32
N ALA A 172 12.15 19.85 22.37
CA ALA A 172 10.78 20.15 22.80
C ALA A 172 10.10 21.13 21.85
N GLN A 173 10.81 22.17 21.41
CA GLN A 173 10.31 23.10 20.39
C GLN A 173 10.03 22.37 19.06
N VAL A 174 10.95 21.51 18.62
CA VAL A 174 10.77 20.66 17.44
C VAL A 174 9.53 19.77 17.59
N ALA A 175 9.33 19.13 18.75
CA ALA A 175 8.18 18.26 18.98
C ALA A 175 6.85 19.05 18.94
N ILE A 176 6.81 20.26 19.49
CA ILE A 176 5.62 21.13 19.41
C ILE A 176 5.33 21.52 17.95
N GLY A 177 6.34 21.96 17.20
CA GLY A 177 6.18 22.27 15.77
C GLY A 177 5.67 21.09 14.97
N ARG A 178 6.28 19.91 15.15
CA ARG A 178 5.83 18.66 14.51
C ARG A 178 4.39 18.31 14.88
N ALA A 179 4.01 18.46 16.15
CA ALA A 179 2.65 18.18 16.61
C ALA A 179 1.63 19.08 15.89
N LEU A 180 1.92 20.37 15.77
CA LEU A 180 1.09 21.34 15.07
C LEU A 180 1.00 21.04 13.57
N THR A 181 2.13 20.75 12.91
CA THR A 181 2.16 20.41 11.49
C THR A 181 1.40 19.13 11.20
N LEU A 182 1.60 18.07 12.00
CA LEU A 182 0.88 16.80 11.84
C LEU A 182 -0.63 16.96 12.12
N TRP A 183 -1.00 17.74 13.14
CA TRP A 183 -2.40 18.08 13.40
C TRP A 183 -3.01 18.82 12.21
N PHE A 184 -2.35 19.86 11.70
CA PHE A 184 -2.81 20.62 10.54
C PHE A 184 -2.97 19.74 9.29
N ILE A 185 -2.01 18.88 8.98
CA ILE A 185 -2.10 17.93 7.86
C ILE A 185 -3.30 17.00 8.05
N GLY A 186 -3.48 16.46 9.27
CA GLY A 186 -4.61 15.61 9.61
C GLY A 186 -5.96 16.31 9.45
N GLU A 187 -6.08 17.55 9.94
CA GLU A 187 -7.27 18.41 9.80
C GLU A 187 -7.55 18.78 8.34
N ALA A 188 -6.51 19.07 7.57
CA ALA A 188 -6.63 19.34 6.14
C ALA A 188 -7.20 18.11 5.42
N ILE A 189 -6.66 16.92 5.67
CA ILE A 189 -7.16 15.66 5.08
C ILE A 189 -8.61 15.41 5.51
N LEU A 190 -8.93 15.52 6.80
CA LEU A 190 -10.27 15.35 7.33
C LEU A 190 -11.26 16.32 6.66
N THR A 191 -10.87 17.58 6.53
CA THR A 191 -11.67 18.66 5.93
C THR A 191 -11.89 18.42 4.45
N LEU A 192 -10.82 18.15 3.69
CA LEU A 192 -10.91 17.87 2.24
C LEU A 192 -11.80 16.65 1.98
N ILE A 193 -11.63 15.57 2.73
CA ILE A 193 -12.46 14.36 2.59
C ILE A 193 -13.93 14.68 2.91
N ASN A 194 -14.24 15.40 3.99
CA ASN A 194 -15.63 15.74 4.32
C ASN A 194 -16.25 16.70 3.27
N TRP A 195 -15.49 17.69 2.78
CA TRP A 195 -15.94 18.57 1.71
C TRP A 195 -16.21 17.82 0.41
N ILE A 196 -15.32 16.91 0.01
CA ILE A 196 -15.52 16.12 -1.20
C ILE A 196 -16.71 15.16 -1.02
N SER A 197 -16.84 14.52 0.14
CA SER A 197 -17.79 13.41 0.35
C SER A 197 -19.21 13.84 0.69
N VAL A 198 -19.36 14.92 1.46
CA VAL A 198 -20.64 15.38 2.01
C VAL A 198 -20.87 16.89 1.84
N ASN A 199 -19.93 17.60 1.20
CA ASN A 199 -19.97 19.06 0.98
C ASN A 199 -20.13 19.86 2.29
N ARG A 200 -19.49 19.41 3.37
CA ARG A 200 -19.59 20.00 4.72
C ARG A 200 -18.27 19.94 5.46
N LEU A 201 -18.11 20.88 6.40
CA LEU A 201 -17.01 20.83 7.35
C LEU A 201 -17.27 19.78 8.44
N PRO A 202 -16.23 19.07 8.92
CA PRO A 202 -16.31 18.29 10.15
C PRO A 202 -16.70 19.22 11.32
N ARG A 203 -17.61 18.76 12.18
CA ARG A 203 -18.09 19.53 13.37
C ARG A 203 -17.81 18.84 14.70
N SER A 204 -17.38 17.59 14.67
CA SER A 204 -17.19 16.79 15.88
C SER A 204 -15.92 17.21 16.61
N VAL A 205 -16.07 17.91 17.73
CA VAL A 205 -14.95 18.30 18.61
C VAL A 205 -14.13 17.08 19.03
N ARG A 206 -14.78 15.94 19.28
CA ARG A 206 -14.10 14.68 19.62
C ARG A 206 -13.19 14.19 18.50
N THR A 207 -13.62 14.34 17.24
CA THR A 207 -12.81 13.97 16.08
C THR A 207 -11.60 14.88 15.97
N HIS A 208 -11.77 16.20 16.06
CA HIS A 208 -10.68 17.16 16.03
C HIS A 208 -9.66 16.93 17.16
N ALA A 209 -10.15 16.70 18.38
CA ALA A 209 -9.31 16.39 19.54
C ALA A 209 -8.50 15.09 19.33
N LEU A 210 -9.09 14.08 18.69
CA LEU A 210 -8.38 12.82 18.39
C LEU A 210 -7.26 13.03 17.36
N PHE A 211 -7.47 13.86 16.34
CA PHE A 211 -6.42 14.22 15.37
C PHE A 211 -5.31 15.02 16.03
N ALA A 212 -5.64 15.99 16.89
CA ALA A 212 -4.66 16.74 17.67
C ALA A 212 -3.85 15.84 18.61
N LEU A 213 -4.52 14.95 19.36
CA LEU A 213 -3.88 13.96 20.21
C LEU A 213 -2.95 13.04 19.41
N SER A 214 -3.41 12.56 18.25
CA SER A 214 -2.60 11.70 17.40
C SER A 214 -1.37 12.40 16.86
N GLY A 215 -1.48 13.67 16.45
CA GLY A 215 -0.35 14.51 16.02
C GLY A 215 0.65 14.73 17.15
N ALA A 216 0.18 15.08 18.34
CA ALA A 216 1.02 15.28 19.52
C ALA A 216 1.75 14.00 19.95
N LEU A 217 1.05 12.87 20.03
CA LEU A 217 1.66 11.59 20.37
C LEU A 217 2.68 11.16 19.32
N ALA A 218 2.38 11.30 18.03
CA ALA A 218 3.31 10.99 16.95
C ALA A 218 4.59 11.84 17.03
N ALA A 219 4.45 13.14 17.28
CA ALA A 219 5.58 14.06 17.45
C ALA A 219 6.44 13.75 18.70
N ALA A 220 5.84 13.18 19.76
CA ALA A 220 6.54 12.76 20.96
C ALA A 220 7.25 11.40 20.83
N THR A 221 6.89 10.57 19.85
CA THR A 221 7.52 9.24 19.66
C THR A 221 9.05 9.22 19.57
N PRO A 222 9.75 10.15 18.85
CA PRO A 222 11.21 10.19 18.87
C PRO A 222 11.76 10.49 20.27
N LEU A 223 11.06 11.28 21.08
CA LEU A 223 11.45 11.59 22.45
C LEU A 223 11.29 10.36 23.36
N PHE A 224 10.18 9.62 23.23
CA PHE A 224 10.00 8.34 23.95
C PHE A 224 11.08 7.33 23.59
N ALA A 225 11.42 7.22 22.30
CA ALA A 225 12.46 6.31 21.84
C ALA A 225 13.84 6.69 22.40
N ASN A 226 14.15 7.98 22.44
CA ASN A 226 15.38 8.49 23.05
C ASN A 226 15.39 8.39 24.57
N ALA A 227 14.24 8.47 25.25
CA ALA A 227 14.17 8.41 26.71
C ALA A 227 14.71 7.08 27.25
N ALA A 228 14.63 5.99 26.48
CA ALA A 228 15.15 4.67 26.84
C ALA A 228 16.60 4.71 27.37
N GLN A 229 17.43 5.63 26.85
CA GLN A 229 18.83 5.79 27.24
C GLN A 229 19.04 6.32 28.67
N TRP A 230 17.98 6.79 29.34
CA TRP A 230 18.04 7.30 30.71
C TRP A 230 18.22 6.18 31.75
N VAL A 231 17.87 4.93 31.42
CA VAL A 231 18.02 3.78 32.31
C VAL A 231 18.92 2.76 31.65
N VAL A 232 20.17 2.70 32.10
CA VAL A 232 21.19 1.78 31.56
C VAL A 232 21.45 0.56 32.45
N GLN A 233 20.91 0.54 33.67
CA GLN A 233 21.02 -0.63 34.53
C GLN A 233 20.32 -1.82 33.86
N PRO A 234 21.02 -2.94 33.56
CA PRO A 234 20.53 -3.95 32.62
C PRO A 234 19.13 -4.51 32.92
N PHE A 235 18.84 -4.82 34.19
CA PHE A 235 17.54 -5.37 34.57
C PHE A 235 16.39 -4.35 34.45
N LEU A 236 16.58 -3.13 34.95
CA LEU A 236 15.57 -2.07 34.83
C LEU A 236 15.42 -1.58 33.38
N ALA A 237 16.51 -1.60 32.62
CA ALA A 237 16.53 -1.20 31.22
C ALA A 237 15.60 -2.06 30.37
N ILE A 238 15.42 -3.36 30.67
CA ILE A 238 14.45 -4.24 29.99
C ILE A 238 13.04 -3.64 30.06
N PHE A 239 12.55 -3.37 31.27
CA PHE A 239 11.18 -2.88 31.47
C PHE A 239 11.01 -1.46 30.92
N PHE A 240 11.96 -0.57 31.22
CA PHE A 240 11.88 0.82 30.81
C PHE A 240 12.01 1.00 29.30
N SER A 241 12.97 0.31 28.66
CA SER A 241 13.16 0.38 27.21
C SER A 241 12.02 -0.31 26.45
N ALA A 242 11.47 -1.41 26.96
CA ALA A 242 10.27 -2.03 26.38
C ALA A 242 9.05 -1.09 26.48
N PHE A 243 8.90 -0.37 27.59
CA PHE A 243 7.84 0.64 27.75
C PHE A 243 8.03 1.84 26.81
N CYS A 244 9.25 2.39 26.72
CA CYS A 244 9.60 3.44 25.77
C CYS A 244 9.35 3.02 24.31
N ALA A 245 9.74 1.79 23.95
CA ALA A 245 9.49 1.23 22.64
C ALA A 245 7.99 1.04 22.36
N ALA A 246 7.22 0.62 23.36
CA ALA A 246 5.77 0.50 23.25
C ALA A 246 5.13 1.87 22.96
N LEU A 247 5.48 2.91 23.72
CA LEU A 247 4.93 4.26 23.51
C LEU A 247 5.36 4.84 22.15
N ALA A 248 6.63 4.68 21.77
CA ALA A 248 7.16 5.17 20.51
C ALA A 248 6.47 4.50 19.31
N GLN A 249 6.31 3.18 19.33
CA GLN A 249 5.59 2.47 18.27
C GLN A 249 4.08 2.71 18.32
N ALA A 250 3.46 2.82 19.49
CA ALA A 250 2.03 3.09 19.62
C ALA A 250 1.64 4.42 18.98
N GLY A 251 2.36 5.52 19.28
CA GLY A 251 2.10 6.83 18.68
C GLY A 251 2.28 6.84 17.16
N LEU A 252 3.33 6.17 16.67
CA LEU A 252 3.64 6.08 15.24
C LEU A 252 2.57 5.28 14.49
N TRP A 253 2.20 4.12 15.01
CA TRP A 253 1.18 3.27 14.38
C TRP A 253 -0.20 3.92 14.45
N ALA A 254 -0.54 4.60 15.55
CA ALA A 254 -1.83 5.25 15.72
C ALA A 254 -2.08 6.32 14.64
N ILE A 255 -1.11 7.21 14.37
CA ILE A 255 -1.28 8.24 13.34
C ILE A 255 -1.33 7.64 11.92
N VAL A 256 -0.48 6.64 11.63
CA VAL A 256 -0.48 5.98 10.32
C VAL A 256 -1.82 5.29 10.08
N TYR A 257 -2.33 4.54 11.06
CA TYR A 257 -3.63 3.86 10.95
C TYR A 257 -4.79 4.84 10.86
N LEU A 258 -4.76 5.92 11.63
CA LEU A 258 -5.76 6.98 11.59
C LEU A 258 -5.86 7.59 10.19
N LEU A 259 -4.76 8.14 9.67
CA LEU A 259 -4.76 8.85 8.38
C LEU A 259 -5.12 7.92 7.21
N THR A 260 -4.52 6.74 7.20
CA THR A 260 -4.79 5.78 6.12
C THR A 260 -6.17 5.13 6.25
N GLY A 261 -6.67 4.92 7.46
CA GLY A 261 -7.98 4.32 7.72
C GLY A 261 -9.12 5.25 7.28
N VAL A 262 -8.98 6.54 7.55
CA VAL A 262 -9.91 7.58 7.07
C VAL A 262 -9.94 7.65 5.55
N ALA A 263 -8.78 7.54 4.89
CA ALA A 263 -8.72 7.47 3.42
C ALA A 263 -9.38 6.20 2.86
N LEU A 264 -9.18 5.05 3.51
CA LEU A 264 -9.83 3.78 3.12
C LEU A 264 -11.35 3.84 3.25
N ASP A 265 -11.84 4.36 4.38
CA ASP A 265 -13.27 4.52 4.60
C ASP A 265 -13.86 5.45 3.54
N TRP A 266 -13.19 6.58 3.28
CA TRP A 266 -13.61 7.51 2.24
C TRP A 266 -13.73 6.85 0.86
N LEU A 267 -12.74 6.05 0.47
CA LEU A 267 -12.74 5.30 -0.79
C LEU A 267 -13.86 4.27 -0.86
N ALA A 268 -14.17 3.63 0.27
CA ALA A 268 -15.34 2.75 0.44
C ALA A 268 -16.67 3.52 0.51
N GLY A 269 -16.65 4.82 0.21
CA GLY A 269 -17.81 5.72 0.24
C GLY A 269 -18.29 6.04 1.65
N ARG A 270 -17.49 5.86 2.70
CA ARG A 270 -17.87 6.12 4.09
C ARG A 270 -17.24 7.45 4.55
N PRO A 271 -18.03 8.49 4.81
CA PRO A 271 -17.48 9.74 5.33
C PRO A 271 -16.91 9.54 6.75
N PRO A 272 -15.93 10.36 7.16
CA PRO A 272 -15.25 10.20 8.45
C PRO A 272 -16.20 10.44 9.64
N ARG A 273 -16.23 9.53 10.60
CA ARG A 273 -17.01 9.62 11.85
C ARG A 273 -16.18 9.21 13.05
N PHE A 274 -16.48 9.76 14.22
CA PHE A 274 -15.66 9.58 15.42
C PHE A 274 -15.45 8.09 15.77
N GLU A 275 -16.50 7.27 15.72
CA GLU A 275 -16.45 5.86 16.12
C GLU A 275 -15.48 5.06 15.25
N VAL A 276 -15.51 5.31 13.95
CA VAL A 276 -14.67 4.60 12.97
C VAL A 276 -13.23 5.11 13.05
N VAL A 277 -13.06 6.43 13.12
CA VAL A 277 -11.77 7.11 13.27
C VAL A 277 -11.06 6.66 14.56
N TRP A 278 -11.81 6.52 15.67
CA TRP A 278 -11.34 6.01 16.94
C TRP A 278 -10.86 4.57 16.85
N GLU A 279 -11.60 3.69 16.18
CA GLU A 279 -11.21 2.29 16.05
C GLU A 279 -9.93 2.11 15.22
N HIS A 280 -9.74 2.92 14.16
CA HIS A 280 -8.47 2.95 13.42
C HIS A 280 -7.31 3.37 14.32
N TRP A 281 -7.46 4.49 15.04
CA TRP A 281 -6.45 5.01 15.96
C TRP A 281 -6.10 3.98 17.04
N ARG A 282 -7.12 3.43 17.71
CA ARG A 282 -6.99 2.44 18.79
C ARG A 282 -6.32 1.16 18.31
N THR A 283 -6.70 0.67 17.13
CA THR A 283 -6.10 -0.52 16.52
C THR A 283 -4.61 -0.30 16.26
N GLY A 284 -4.24 0.85 15.67
CA GLY A 284 -2.84 1.22 15.46
C GLY A 284 -2.08 1.32 16.78
N PHE A 285 -2.63 2.03 17.76
CA PHE A 285 -2.02 2.24 19.07
C PHE A 285 -1.71 0.92 19.79
N ILE A 286 -2.69 0.02 19.90
CA ILE A 286 -2.54 -1.26 20.62
C ILE A 286 -1.52 -2.17 19.91
N LYS A 287 -1.60 -2.28 18.57
CA LYS A 287 -0.67 -3.12 17.82
C LYS A 287 0.76 -2.60 17.90
N GLY A 288 0.95 -1.29 17.75
CA GLY A 288 2.25 -0.64 17.89
C GLY A 288 2.84 -0.87 19.28
N ALA A 289 2.04 -0.70 20.35
CA ALA A 289 2.48 -0.94 21.72
C ALA A 289 2.96 -2.38 21.94
N ILE A 290 2.18 -3.37 21.50
CA ILE A 290 2.53 -4.79 21.63
C ILE A 290 3.80 -5.11 20.84
N TYR A 291 3.89 -4.62 19.59
CA TYR A 291 5.06 -4.85 18.74
C TYR A 291 6.33 -4.27 19.37
N GLY A 292 6.28 -3.02 19.84
CA GLY A 292 7.42 -2.34 20.45
C GLY A 292 7.87 -2.98 21.75
N ALA A 293 6.93 -3.29 22.66
CA ALA A 293 7.25 -3.95 23.93
C ALA A 293 7.87 -5.33 23.73
N LEU A 294 7.27 -6.17 22.88
CA LEU A 294 7.74 -7.54 22.67
C LEU A 294 9.10 -7.56 21.98
N PHE A 295 9.29 -6.75 20.93
CA PHE A 295 10.55 -6.72 20.19
C PHE A 295 11.72 -6.35 21.10
N MET A 296 11.64 -5.19 21.77
CA MET A 296 12.73 -4.70 22.62
C MET A 296 12.87 -5.53 23.90
N GLY A 297 11.76 -5.97 24.50
CA GLY A 297 11.81 -6.83 25.68
C GLY A 297 12.53 -8.15 25.42
N LEU A 298 12.23 -8.82 24.30
CA LEU A 298 12.88 -10.08 23.94
C LEU A 298 14.38 -9.89 23.66
N ILE A 299 14.76 -8.84 22.93
CA ILE A 299 16.16 -8.56 22.64
C ILE A 299 16.93 -8.28 23.93
N LEU A 300 16.40 -7.44 24.83
CA LEU A 300 17.10 -7.05 26.05
C LEU A 300 17.18 -8.20 27.08
N ILE A 301 16.16 -9.06 27.16
CA ILE A 301 16.22 -10.28 27.97
C ILE A 301 17.33 -11.21 27.44
N ALA A 302 17.37 -11.44 26.12
CA ALA A 302 18.41 -12.26 25.52
C ALA A 302 19.81 -11.66 25.74
N ALA A 303 19.95 -10.34 25.58
CA ALA A 303 21.21 -9.64 25.77
C ALA A 303 21.69 -9.70 27.23
N LEU A 304 20.78 -9.55 28.20
CA LEU A 304 21.09 -9.71 29.61
C LEU A 304 21.69 -11.09 29.91
N ILE A 305 21.06 -12.14 29.37
CA ILE A 305 21.51 -13.52 29.55
C ILE A 305 22.88 -13.72 28.89
N LEU A 306 23.07 -13.22 27.66
CA LEU A 306 24.32 -13.38 26.91
C LEU A 306 25.50 -12.56 27.47
N ARG A 307 25.22 -11.43 28.12
CA ARG A 307 26.25 -10.61 28.80
C ARG A 307 26.68 -11.17 30.15
N ALA A 308 25.98 -12.16 30.69
CA ALA A 308 26.35 -12.76 31.98
C ALA A 308 27.71 -13.48 31.87
N PRO A 309 28.63 -13.32 32.85
CA PRO A 309 29.91 -14.01 32.83
C PRO A 309 29.74 -15.52 32.71
N GLY A 310 30.45 -16.14 31.76
CA GLY A 310 30.38 -17.59 31.52
C GLY A 310 29.16 -18.07 30.74
N ALA A 311 28.20 -17.20 30.37
CA ALA A 311 27.01 -17.60 29.62
C ALA A 311 27.35 -18.27 28.29
N ALA A 312 28.28 -17.70 27.52
CA ALA A 312 28.70 -18.28 26.24
C ALA A 312 29.29 -19.69 26.40
N ALA A 313 30.17 -19.90 27.39
CA ALA A 313 30.77 -21.21 27.67
C ALA A 313 29.71 -22.23 28.16
N PHE A 314 28.74 -21.78 28.96
CA PHE A 314 27.62 -22.59 29.41
C PHE A 314 26.71 -23.00 28.25
N PHE A 315 26.32 -22.06 27.38
CA PHE A 315 25.51 -22.37 26.20
C PHE A 315 26.23 -23.28 25.22
N ASP A 316 27.54 -23.10 25.03
CA ASP A 316 28.33 -23.98 24.18
C ASP A 316 28.34 -25.41 24.74
N SER A 317 28.78 -25.58 26.00
CA SER A 317 28.90 -26.90 26.66
C SER A 317 27.57 -27.65 26.81
N ALA A 318 26.48 -26.96 27.13
CA ALA A 318 25.17 -27.55 27.38
C ALA A 318 24.13 -27.31 26.26
N SER A 319 24.58 -26.90 25.06
CA SER A 319 23.73 -26.60 23.89
C SER A 319 22.68 -27.68 23.58
N LEU A 320 23.05 -28.96 23.64
CA LEU A 320 22.14 -30.09 23.36
C LEU A 320 21.01 -30.24 24.39
N LEU A 321 21.16 -29.70 25.60
CA LEU A 321 20.14 -29.72 26.65
C LEU A 321 19.34 -28.42 26.69
N ILE A 322 20.03 -27.28 26.57
CA ILE A 322 19.42 -25.96 26.75
C ILE A 322 18.62 -25.54 25.51
N ALA A 323 19.15 -25.76 24.30
CA ALA A 323 18.47 -25.31 23.09
C ALA A 323 17.09 -25.95 22.90
N PRO A 324 16.86 -27.26 23.17
CA PRO A 324 15.51 -27.83 23.20
C PRO A 324 14.59 -27.12 24.20
N VAL A 325 15.05 -26.86 25.43
CA VAL A 325 14.24 -26.19 26.46
C VAL A 325 13.85 -24.78 26.03
N ILE A 326 14.82 -24.00 25.53
CA ILE A 326 14.57 -22.67 24.99
C ILE A 326 13.61 -22.75 23.79
N GLY A 327 13.83 -23.71 22.89
CA GLY A 327 12.96 -23.95 21.74
C GLY A 327 11.52 -24.24 22.17
N ALA A 328 11.32 -25.09 23.18
CA ALA A 328 10.00 -25.42 23.72
C ALA A 328 9.27 -24.21 24.29
N LEU A 329 10.00 -23.31 24.96
CA LEU A 329 9.45 -22.09 25.52
C LEU A 329 9.16 -21.03 24.44
N LEU A 330 10.02 -20.89 23.44
CA LEU A 330 9.93 -19.83 22.44
C LEU A 330 9.07 -20.20 21.22
N TYR A 331 8.89 -21.48 20.88
CA TYR A 331 8.18 -21.87 19.67
C TYR A 331 6.72 -21.37 19.63
N PRO A 332 5.88 -21.53 20.69
CA PRO A 332 4.52 -21.00 20.67
C PRO A 332 4.46 -19.47 20.54
N LEU A 333 5.42 -18.76 21.15
CA LEU A 333 5.58 -17.32 21.01
C LEU A 333 5.95 -16.95 19.57
N GLY A 334 6.96 -17.60 19.00
CA GLY A 334 7.40 -17.39 17.62
C GLY A 334 6.28 -17.68 16.61
N GLN A 335 5.53 -18.76 16.79
CA GLN A 335 4.35 -19.08 15.98
C GLN A 335 3.30 -17.96 16.05
N THR A 336 3.06 -17.41 17.23
CA THR A 336 2.09 -16.33 17.42
C THR A 336 2.58 -15.01 16.81
N LEU A 337 3.87 -14.69 16.96
CA LEU A 337 4.49 -13.49 16.38
C LEU A 337 4.48 -13.54 14.85
N VAL A 338 5.02 -14.59 14.24
CA VAL A 338 5.10 -14.73 12.78
C VAL A 338 3.71 -14.87 12.15
N GLY A 339 2.74 -15.45 12.86
CA GLY A 339 1.34 -15.54 12.42
C GLY A 339 0.53 -14.24 12.60
N SER A 340 1.08 -13.19 13.21
CA SER A 340 0.35 -11.93 13.45
C SER A 340 0.29 -11.05 12.19
N ALA A 341 -0.90 -10.55 11.88
CA ALA A 341 -1.13 -9.67 10.73
C ALA A 341 -2.35 -8.76 10.96
N ASP A 342 -2.57 -7.84 10.02
CA ASP A 342 -3.78 -7.02 9.97
C ASP A 342 -5.03 -7.90 9.79
N GLY A 343 -5.95 -7.79 10.75
CA GLY A 343 -7.18 -8.58 10.80
C GLY A 343 -7.08 -9.87 11.63
N THR A 344 -5.92 -10.19 12.21
CA THR A 344 -5.83 -11.31 13.16
C THR A 344 -6.53 -10.98 14.48
N PRO A 345 -7.05 -11.98 15.24
CA PRO A 345 -7.67 -11.77 16.55
C PRO A 345 -6.78 -11.04 17.58
N PRO A 346 -7.23 -10.80 18.82
CA PRO A 346 -6.34 -10.26 19.86
C PRO A 346 -5.11 -11.16 20.12
N PHE A 347 -3.93 -10.55 20.20
CA PHE A 347 -2.63 -11.25 20.30
C PHE A 347 -2.54 -12.19 21.50
N PHE A 348 -2.82 -11.71 22.71
CA PHE A 348 -2.68 -12.50 23.94
C PHE A 348 -3.64 -13.69 24.00
N GLY A 349 -4.81 -13.58 23.38
CA GLY A 349 -5.75 -14.70 23.25
C GLY A 349 -5.14 -15.83 22.40
N ARG A 350 -4.52 -15.49 21.26
CA ARG A 350 -3.80 -16.47 20.42
C ARG A 350 -2.59 -17.06 21.13
N LEU A 351 -1.80 -16.22 21.82
CA LEU A 351 -0.61 -16.65 22.54
C LEU A 351 -0.98 -17.70 23.59
N ARG A 352 -2.03 -17.44 24.38
CA ARG A 352 -2.54 -18.38 25.37
C ARG A 352 -2.98 -19.70 24.73
N THR A 353 -3.65 -19.65 23.58
CA THR A 353 -4.05 -20.86 22.84
C THR A 353 -2.83 -21.64 22.35
N ALA A 354 -1.80 -20.96 21.83
CA ALA A 354 -0.58 -21.60 21.33
C ALA A 354 0.19 -22.33 22.45
N TYR A 355 0.28 -21.74 23.65
CA TYR A 355 0.92 -22.40 24.80
C TYR A 355 0.09 -23.54 25.42
N ARG A 356 -1.23 -23.57 25.17
CA ARG A 356 -2.11 -24.64 25.64
C ARG A 356 -2.08 -25.88 24.76
N ASP A 357 -1.68 -25.75 23.49
CA ASP A 357 -1.50 -26.90 22.60
C ASP A 357 -0.13 -27.56 22.87
N PRO A 358 -0.09 -28.79 23.41
CA PRO A 358 1.17 -29.47 23.73
C PRO A 358 2.06 -29.71 22.51
N ARG A 359 1.50 -29.68 21.29
CA ARG A 359 2.28 -29.80 20.06
C ARG A 359 3.27 -28.65 19.91
N GLY A 360 2.88 -27.42 20.25
CA GLY A 360 3.72 -26.23 20.10
C GLY A 360 5.08 -26.36 20.81
N PRO A 361 5.10 -26.59 22.14
CA PRO A 361 6.34 -26.80 22.88
C PRO A 361 7.15 -28.01 22.39
N VAL A 362 6.51 -29.12 21.98
CA VAL A 362 7.25 -30.29 21.47
C VAL A 362 7.90 -30.01 20.11
N ARG A 363 7.23 -29.29 19.21
CA ARG A 363 7.86 -28.76 17.98
C ARG A 363 9.06 -27.87 18.32
N GLY A 364 8.93 -27.07 19.36
CA GLY A 364 10.02 -26.28 19.92
C GLY A 364 11.21 -27.10 20.42
N LEU A 365 10.97 -28.21 21.13
CA LEU A 365 12.03 -29.15 21.56
C LEU A 365 12.81 -29.67 20.35
N VAL A 366 12.11 -30.14 19.30
CA VAL A 366 12.73 -30.68 18.09
C VAL A 366 13.52 -29.60 17.34
N ALA A 367 12.93 -28.41 17.15
CA ALA A 367 13.60 -27.30 16.49
C ALA A 367 14.85 -26.86 17.27
N GLY A 368 14.75 -26.75 18.60
CA GLY A 368 15.87 -26.40 19.47
C GLY A 368 17.00 -27.43 19.44
N LEU A 369 16.69 -28.73 19.48
CA LEU A 369 17.68 -29.80 19.32
C LEU A 369 18.36 -29.72 17.95
N GLY A 370 17.57 -29.55 16.88
CA GLY A 370 18.09 -29.43 15.52
C GLY A 370 19.03 -28.24 15.36
N LEU A 371 18.70 -27.08 15.95
CA LEU A 371 19.59 -25.91 15.95
C LEU A 371 20.88 -26.14 16.74
N ALA A 372 20.82 -26.84 17.89
CA ALA A 372 22.04 -27.20 18.63
C ALA A 372 22.94 -28.15 17.84
N LEU A 373 22.36 -29.13 17.14
CA LEU A 373 23.12 -30.02 16.25
C LEU A 373 23.74 -29.25 15.08
N ALA A 374 22.99 -28.34 14.45
CA ALA A 374 23.49 -27.48 13.39
C ALA A 374 24.65 -26.58 13.87
N TYR A 375 24.54 -26.02 15.07
CA TYR A 375 25.60 -25.23 15.70
C TYR A 375 26.85 -26.08 15.97
N ARG A 376 26.71 -27.25 16.61
CA ARG A 376 27.83 -28.16 16.91
C ARG A 376 28.54 -28.68 15.66
N ALA A 377 27.80 -28.89 14.58
CA ALA A 377 28.36 -29.29 13.29
C ALA A 377 29.01 -28.13 12.52
N ASN A 378 28.93 -26.90 13.03
CA ASN A 378 29.28 -25.67 12.31
C ASN A 378 28.62 -25.58 10.92
N LEU A 379 27.33 -25.94 10.86
CA LEU A 379 26.59 -26.07 9.62
C LEU A 379 26.61 -24.78 8.79
N ALA A 380 26.69 -23.60 9.42
CA ALA A 380 26.75 -22.30 8.75
C ALA A 380 27.93 -22.13 7.77
N ALA A 381 29.02 -22.89 7.96
CA ALA A 381 30.19 -22.87 7.09
C ALA A 381 30.08 -23.79 5.86
N TYR A 382 29.04 -24.63 5.79
CA TYR A 382 28.84 -25.57 4.68
C TYR A 382 28.24 -24.87 3.45
N ASP A 383 28.31 -25.53 2.30
CA ASP A 383 27.66 -25.05 1.08
C ASP A 383 26.13 -24.93 1.25
N GLY A 384 25.50 -24.10 0.42
CA GLY A 384 24.07 -23.83 0.53
C GLY A 384 23.17 -25.06 0.38
N GLY A 385 23.58 -26.07 -0.40
CA GLY A 385 22.81 -27.30 -0.61
C GLY A 385 22.83 -28.20 0.63
N ALA A 386 24.01 -28.41 1.21
CA ALA A 386 24.15 -29.18 2.45
C ALA A 386 23.36 -28.55 3.61
N ARG A 387 23.45 -27.22 3.75
CA ARG A 387 22.68 -26.48 4.77
C ARG A 387 21.17 -26.61 4.58
N PHE A 388 20.71 -26.52 3.33
CA PHE A 388 19.29 -26.72 2.99
C PHE A 388 18.81 -28.10 3.39
N LEU A 389 19.51 -29.16 2.99
CA LEU A 389 19.09 -30.55 3.23
C LEU A 389 19.06 -30.89 4.72
N ALA A 390 20.10 -30.51 5.47
CA ALA A 390 20.17 -30.77 6.90
C ALA A 390 19.02 -30.10 7.66
N MET A 391 18.76 -28.81 7.39
CA MET A 391 17.67 -28.09 8.04
C MET A 391 16.30 -28.55 7.54
N ALA A 392 16.17 -28.98 6.28
CA ALA A 392 14.93 -29.55 5.75
C ALA A 392 14.55 -30.86 6.48
N ALA A 393 15.52 -31.72 6.80
CA ALA A 393 15.27 -32.91 7.61
C ALA A 393 14.78 -32.56 9.02
N ILE A 394 15.41 -31.58 9.68
CA ILE A 394 14.98 -31.08 11.00
C ILE A 394 13.55 -30.52 10.93
N GLY A 395 13.24 -29.70 9.93
CA GLY A 395 11.91 -29.12 9.75
C GLY A 395 10.83 -30.17 9.47
N ALA A 396 11.15 -31.19 8.68
CA ALA A 396 10.25 -32.30 8.40
C ALA A 396 9.87 -33.07 9.68
N VAL A 397 10.86 -33.38 10.53
CA VAL A 397 10.63 -34.05 11.82
C VAL A 397 9.87 -33.13 12.78
N CYS A 398 10.26 -31.85 12.85
CA CYS A 398 9.63 -30.85 13.70
C CYS A 398 8.13 -30.74 13.41
N TYR A 399 7.72 -30.70 12.14
CA TYR A 399 6.32 -30.48 11.82
C TYR A 399 5.56 -31.81 11.62
N GLY A 400 5.89 -32.59 10.60
CA GLY A 400 5.18 -33.83 10.28
C GLY A 400 5.47 -34.96 11.27
N GLY A 401 6.71 -35.06 11.78
CA GLY A 401 7.11 -36.08 12.74
C GLY A 401 6.44 -35.92 14.11
N VAL A 402 6.35 -34.69 14.62
CA VAL A 402 5.65 -34.40 15.88
C VAL A 402 4.17 -34.73 15.77
N ASP A 403 3.51 -34.35 14.68
CA ASP A 403 2.09 -34.66 14.47
C ASP A 403 1.83 -36.16 14.43
N PHE A 404 2.71 -36.91 13.75
CA PHE A 404 2.67 -38.37 13.71
C PHE A 404 2.85 -38.99 15.10
N ALA A 405 3.81 -38.50 15.90
CA ALA A 405 4.08 -39.01 17.24
C ALA A 405 2.91 -38.78 18.21
N PHE A 406 2.30 -37.60 18.20
CA PHE A 406 1.13 -37.30 19.04
C PHE A 406 -0.08 -38.17 18.69
N ASP A 407 -0.32 -38.38 17.40
CA ASP A 407 -1.42 -39.23 16.96
C ASP A 407 -1.15 -40.71 17.28
N GLY A 408 0.09 -41.18 17.09
CA GLY A 408 0.51 -42.53 17.48
C GLY A 408 0.35 -42.76 18.98
N TRP A 409 0.74 -41.79 19.80
CA TRP A 409 0.55 -41.84 21.25
C TRP A 409 -0.92 -41.88 21.65
N SER A 410 -1.77 -41.09 20.98
CA SER A 410 -3.22 -41.11 21.20
C SER A 410 -3.85 -42.47 20.84
N VAL A 411 -3.31 -43.15 19.83
CA VAL A 411 -3.72 -44.52 19.47
C VAL A 411 -3.27 -45.53 20.52
N ILE A 412 -2.02 -45.43 20.99
CA ILE A 412 -1.48 -46.31 22.05
C ILE A 412 -2.28 -46.16 23.35
N ARG A 413 -2.71 -44.94 23.70
CA ARG A 413 -3.57 -44.67 24.87
C ARG A 413 -5.03 -45.06 24.69
N GLY A 414 -5.45 -45.50 23.51
CA GLY A 414 -6.83 -45.84 23.21
C GLY A 414 -7.77 -44.62 23.08
N GLU A 415 -7.26 -43.40 23.12
CA GLU A 415 -8.04 -42.16 22.88
C GLU A 415 -8.53 -42.08 21.43
N ARG A 416 -7.81 -42.75 20.51
CA ARG A 416 -8.15 -42.88 19.09
C ARG A 416 -7.95 -44.32 18.62
N GLN A 417 -8.78 -44.76 17.66
CA GLN A 417 -8.66 -46.11 17.08
C GLN A 417 -7.67 -46.20 15.92
N LYS A 418 -7.34 -45.09 15.26
CA LYS A 418 -6.44 -45.04 14.09
C LYS A 418 -5.72 -43.70 13.95
N LEU A 419 -4.56 -43.75 13.30
CA LEU A 419 -3.80 -42.58 12.85
C LEU A 419 -4.62 -41.72 11.88
N GLN A 420 -4.22 -40.47 11.70
CA GLN A 420 -4.75 -39.63 10.62
C GLN A 420 -4.29 -40.15 9.26
N SER A 421 -4.88 -39.60 8.19
CA SER A 421 -4.44 -39.88 6.82
C SER A 421 -2.97 -39.52 6.64
N TRP A 422 -2.21 -40.39 5.97
CA TRP A 422 -0.78 -40.17 5.65
C TRP A 422 -0.53 -38.84 4.93
N ARG A 423 -1.53 -38.35 4.19
CA ARG A 423 -1.49 -37.08 3.46
C ARG A 423 -1.26 -35.88 4.39
N LEU A 424 -1.78 -35.93 5.61
CA LEU A 424 -1.58 -34.88 6.61
C LEU A 424 -0.11 -34.83 7.05
N TYR A 425 0.48 -35.98 7.36
CA TYR A 425 1.90 -36.07 7.75
C TYR A 425 2.83 -35.70 6.59
N ALA A 426 2.53 -36.17 5.37
CA ALA A 426 3.31 -35.84 4.18
C ALA A 426 3.27 -34.34 3.85
N LEU A 427 2.09 -33.70 3.94
CA LEU A 427 1.99 -32.25 3.81
C LEU A 427 2.80 -31.55 4.90
N GLY A 428 2.73 -32.04 6.13
CA GLY A 428 3.48 -31.48 7.25
C GLY A 428 5.01 -31.58 7.06
N VAL A 429 5.50 -32.74 6.62
CA VAL A 429 6.90 -32.98 6.25
C VAL A 429 7.36 -32.00 5.17
N LEU A 430 6.56 -31.84 4.12
CA LEU A 430 6.87 -30.93 3.02
C LEU A 430 6.94 -29.47 3.49
N LEU A 431 5.93 -29.00 4.21
CA LEU A 431 5.86 -27.62 4.68
C LEU A 431 6.97 -27.30 5.68
N GLY A 432 7.17 -28.15 6.67
CA GLY A 432 8.24 -27.99 7.66
C GLY A 432 9.62 -28.05 7.03
N GLY A 433 9.84 -29.02 6.13
CA GLY A 433 11.11 -29.21 5.45
C GLY A 433 11.47 -28.06 4.50
N LEU A 434 10.52 -27.54 3.73
CA LEU A 434 10.77 -26.40 2.85
C LEU A 434 11.12 -25.13 3.62
N VAL A 435 10.39 -24.81 4.70
CA VAL A 435 10.64 -23.60 5.50
C VAL A 435 11.99 -23.68 6.20
N ALA A 436 12.27 -24.80 6.90
CA ALA A 436 13.53 -24.96 7.59
C ALA A 436 14.71 -25.06 6.61
N GLY A 437 14.56 -25.76 5.49
CA GLY A 437 15.57 -25.82 4.43
C GLY A 437 15.90 -24.44 3.86
N ALA A 438 14.89 -23.63 3.56
CA ALA A 438 15.09 -22.25 3.09
C ALA A 438 15.85 -21.39 4.12
N LEU A 439 15.51 -21.52 5.41
CA LEU A 439 16.27 -20.88 6.49
C LEU A 439 17.72 -21.37 6.55
N GLY A 440 17.95 -22.68 6.41
CA GLY A 440 19.29 -23.26 6.36
C GLY A 440 20.14 -22.73 5.21
N TRP A 441 19.56 -22.65 4.01
CA TRP A 441 20.21 -22.05 2.84
C TRP A 441 20.56 -20.57 3.05
N TYR A 442 19.68 -19.83 3.73
CA TYR A 442 19.85 -18.40 3.98
C TYR A 442 20.94 -18.09 5.02
N PHE A 443 20.97 -18.81 6.15
CA PHE A 443 21.88 -18.55 7.26
C PHE A 443 23.26 -19.22 7.06
N ASP A 444 24.10 -18.62 6.21
CA ASP A 444 25.54 -18.90 6.17
C ASP A 444 26.28 -18.13 7.27
N THR A 445 27.59 -18.34 7.42
CA THR A 445 28.44 -17.63 8.40
C THR A 445 28.30 -16.11 8.32
N ALA A 446 28.38 -15.53 7.12
CA ALA A 446 28.32 -14.08 6.95
C ALA A 446 26.92 -13.51 7.26
N GLN A 447 25.85 -14.27 6.99
CA GLN A 447 24.48 -13.90 7.32
C GLN A 447 24.24 -13.96 8.83
N VAL A 448 24.81 -14.94 9.51
CA VAL A 448 24.78 -15.02 10.98
C VAL A 448 25.45 -13.79 11.60
N HIS A 449 26.60 -13.36 11.08
CA HIS A 449 27.26 -12.14 11.56
C HIS A 449 26.41 -10.87 11.40
N VAL A 450 25.75 -10.69 10.25
CA VAL A 450 24.83 -9.55 10.04
C VAL A 450 23.74 -9.50 11.10
N VAL A 451 23.14 -10.64 11.42
CA VAL A 451 22.07 -10.71 12.43
C VAL A 451 22.60 -10.49 13.84
N ILE A 452 23.80 -11.00 14.17
CA ILE A 452 24.44 -10.78 15.47
C ILE A 452 24.79 -9.29 15.66
N ASP A 453 25.39 -8.66 14.66
CA ASP A 453 25.75 -7.24 14.70
C ASP A 453 24.51 -6.36 14.90
N LYS A 454 23.40 -6.74 14.22
CA LYS A 454 22.11 -6.08 14.41
C LYS A 454 21.51 -6.31 15.79
N PHE A 455 21.52 -7.55 16.27
CA PHE A 455 21.02 -7.89 17.59
C PHE A 455 21.67 -7.00 18.66
N TRP A 456 22.99 -6.86 18.62
CA TRP A 456 23.71 -5.98 19.55
C TRP A 456 23.41 -4.50 19.31
N ALA A 457 23.13 -4.08 18.07
CA ALA A 457 22.69 -2.71 17.80
C ALA A 457 21.38 -2.38 18.50
N TYR A 458 20.43 -3.32 18.58
CA TYR A 458 19.22 -3.11 19.36
C TYR A 458 19.44 -3.30 20.87
N ALA A 459 20.33 -4.20 21.28
CA ALA A 459 20.58 -4.48 22.69
C ALA A 459 21.30 -3.32 23.42
N ASP A 460 22.10 -2.55 22.70
CA ASP A 460 22.84 -1.42 23.24
C ASP A 460 21.89 -0.23 23.46
N VAL A 461 21.43 -0.08 24.70
CA VAL A 461 20.43 0.91 25.12
C VAL A 461 20.98 2.33 25.01
N ASN A 462 22.29 2.51 25.20
CA ASN A 462 22.95 3.79 25.11
C ASN A 462 24.28 3.66 24.35
N TYR A 463 24.27 4.05 23.07
CA TYR A 463 25.41 3.90 22.19
C TYR A 463 26.67 4.61 22.70
N ARG A 464 26.53 5.76 23.35
CA ARG A 464 27.68 6.52 23.88
C ARG A 464 28.40 5.74 24.97
N LEU A 465 27.64 5.14 25.88
CA LEU A 465 28.17 4.35 26.99
C LEU A 465 28.65 2.97 26.53
N ASP A 466 27.99 2.40 25.53
CA ASP A 466 28.32 1.09 24.94
C ASP A 466 29.44 1.18 23.87
N GLY A 467 30.04 2.36 23.67
CA GLY A 467 31.18 2.56 22.75
C GLY A 467 30.83 2.53 21.25
N ARG A 468 29.54 2.60 20.90
CA ARG A 468 29.08 2.71 19.51
C ARG A 468 29.14 4.16 19.02
N LYS A 469 29.55 4.33 17.76
CA LYS A 469 29.52 5.64 17.11
C LYS A 469 28.07 6.10 16.95
N LEU A 470 27.83 7.35 17.36
CA LEU A 470 26.60 8.05 17.02
C LEU A 470 26.62 8.39 15.53
N GLY A 471 25.45 8.32 14.92
CA GLY A 471 25.28 8.70 13.54
C GLY A 471 23.82 9.02 13.27
N ASP A 472 23.62 9.92 12.31
CA ASP A 472 22.30 10.22 11.79
C ASP A 472 21.79 9.06 10.93
N PHE A 473 20.51 8.77 11.06
CA PHE A 473 19.86 7.80 10.19
C PHE A 473 19.24 8.52 9.00
N THR A 474 19.83 8.31 7.82
CA THR A 474 19.35 8.91 6.58
C THR A 474 18.69 7.86 5.70
N THR A 475 17.48 8.13 5.24
CA THR A 475 16.79 7.33 4.22
C THR A 475 16.80 8.05 2.87
N TYR A 476 16.86 7.28 1.79
CA TYR A 476 16.91 7.77 0.41
C TYR A 476 15.71 7.24 -0.38
N PRO A 477 14.55 7.92 -0.34
CA PRO A 477 13.38 7.52 -1.11
C PRO A 477 13.73 7.39 -2.60
N ILE A 478 13.30 6.29 -3.24
CA ILE A 478 13.59 5.98 -4.67
C ILE A 478 15.10 5.94 -5.00
N PHE A 479 15.97 5.71 -4.01
CA PHE A 479 17.42 5.74 -4.17
C PHE A 479 17.94 7.07 -4.78
N ASN A 480 17.23 8.16 -4.49
CA ASN A 480 17.55 9.47 -5.00
C ASN A 480 18.91 9.95 -4.44
N LYS A 481 19.84 10.35 -5.33
CA LYS A 481 21.14 10.90 -4.92
C LYS A 481 21.08 12.36 -4.45
N TYR A 482 20.00 13.07 -4.77
CA TYR A 482 19.81 14.50 -4.51
C TYR A 482 18.87 14.80 -3.35
N GLY A 483 18.03 13.83 -2.96
CA GLY A 483 17.05 13.96 -1.89
C GLY A 483 17.27 12.87 -0.85
N SER A 484 17.62 13.30 0.37
CA SER A 484 17.80 12.43 1.52
C SER A 484 17.00 12.97 2.68
N ILE A 485 16.36 12.07 3.44
CA ILE A 485 15.62 12.45 4.63
C ILE A 485 16.41 11.96 5.83
N ASN A 486 16.98 12.91 6.58
CA ASN A 486 17.60 12.63 7.86
C ASN A 486 16.51 12.49 8.92
N LEU A 487 16.42 11.33 9.55
CA LEU A 487 15.45 11.03 10.60
C LEU A 487 16.00 11.35 12.01
N GLY A 488 17.23 11.86 12.08
CA GLY A 488 17.95 12.31 13.26
C GLY A 488 18.95 11.29 13.81
N GLU A 489 19.72 11.72 14.83
CA GLU A 489 20.73 10.90 15.51
C GLU A 489 20.11 9.62 16.11
N VAL A 490 20.85 8.52 15.99
CA VAL A 490 20.55 7.25 16.65
C VAL A 490 21.43 7.09 17.89
N ALA A 491 20.82 7.27 19.06
CA ALA A 491 21.51 7.23 20.36
C ALA A 491 21.40 5.87 21.09
N GLY A 492 20.62 4.92 20.59
CA GLY A 492 20.40 3.62 21.22
C GLY A 492 19.47 2.71 20.42
N GLY A 493 19.33 1.45 20.87
CA GLY A 493 18.58 0.42 20.15
C GLY A 493 17.08 0.73 19.95
N VAL A 494 16.41 1.30 20.95
CA VAL A 494 14.99 1.70 20.81
C VAL A 494 14.84 2.80 19.75
N ARG A 495 15.77 3.75 19.72
CA ARG A 495 15.83 4.82 18.73
C ARG A 495 16.07 4.27 17.33
N LEU A 496 17.01 3.34 17.16
CA LEU A 496 17.27 2.65 15.89
C LEU A 496 15.99 1.97 15.36
N PHE A 497 15.34 1.19 16.22
CA PHE A 497 14.13 0.45 15.87
C PHE A 497 12.96 1.35 15.45
N TRP A 498 12.73 2.45 16.19
CA TRP A 498 11.75 3.46 15.80
C TRP A 498 12.07 4.07 14.43
N THR A 499 13.33 4.44 14.21
CA THR A 499 13.73 5.13 12.98
C THR A 499 13.57 4.25 11.75
N GLU A 500 13.88 2.96 11.86
CA GLU A 500 13.65 2.01 10.77
C GLU A 500 12.17 1.82 10.45
N SER A 501 11.31 1.88 11.46
CA SER A 501 9.85 1.79 11.28
C SER A 501 9.33 3.01 10.52
N VAL A 502 9.83 4.21 10.84
CA VAL A 502 9.51 5.46 10.13
C VAL A 502 10.04 5.43 8.69
N ALA A 503 11.31 5.03 8.50
CA ALA A 503 11.90 4.86 7.18
C ALA A 503 11.11 3.84 6.34
N GLY A 504 10.59 2.80 6.98
CA GLY A 504 9.67 1.84 6.40
C GLY A 504 8.41 2.49 5.84
N VAL A 505 7.68 3.27 6.64
CA VAL A 505 6.48 3.97 6.17
C VAL A 505 6.79 4.87 4.97
N ILE A 506 7.89 5.62 5.02
CA ILE A 506 8.33 6.51 3.94
C ILE A 506 8.59 5.72 2.65
N ASN A 507 9.47 4.72 2.71
CA ASN A 507 9.88 3.96 1.52
C ASN A 507 8.74 3.10 0.95
N TRP A 508 7.92 2.50 1.82
CA TRP A 508 6.79 1.67 1.41
C TRP A 508 5.62 2.50 0.86
N SER A 509 5.47 3.77 1.25
CA SER A 509 4.45 4.65 0.65
C SER A 509 4.62 4.82 -0.87
N LEU A 510 5.86 4.72 -1.35
CA LEU A 510 6.23 4.86 -2.76
C LEU A 510 6.18 3.53 -3.51
N ALA A 511 6.57 2.45 -2.84
CA ALA A 511 6.55 1.11 -3.42
C ALA A 511 5.14 0.51 -3.50
N ALA A 512 4.28 0.80 -2.52
CA ALA A 512 2.97 0.16 -2.37
C ALA A 512 2.07 0.20 -3.63
N PRO A 513 1.93 1.32 -4.35
CA PRO A 513 1.15 1.35 -5.59
C PRO A 513 1.65 0.34 -6.64
N LEU A 514 2.97 0.12 -6.72
CA LEU A 514 3.55 -0.85 -7.65
C LEU A 514 3.15 -2.28 -7.29
N PHE A 515 3.09 -2.60 -5.99
CA PHE A 515 2.61 -3.91 -5.52
C PHE A 515 1.14 -4.11 -5.88
N SER A 516 0.32 -3.09 -5.75
CA SER A 516 -1.11 -3.14 -6.07
C SER A 516 -1.33 -3.38 -7.58
N ILE A 517 -0.58 -2.68 -8.45
CA ILE A 517 -0.65 -2.87 -9.90
C ILE A 517 -0.16 -4.28 -10.27
N ASN A 518 0.98 -4.68 -9.74
CA ASN A 518 1.56 -6.00 -9.97
C ASN A 518 0.59 -7.12 -9.56
N TYR A 519 -0.12 -6.97 -8.43
CA TYR A 519 -1.11 -7.93 -7.96
C TYR A 519 -2.20 -8.17 -9.01
N VAL A 520 -2.74 -7.10 -9.60
CA VAL A 520 -3.79 -7.21 -10.64
C VAL A 520 -3.26 -7.91 -11.89
N LEU A 521 -2.05 -7.56 -12.34
CA LEU A 521 -1.43 -8.19 -13.51
C LEU A 521 -1.19 -9.68 -13.27
N LEU A 522 -0.71 -10.04 -12.07
CA LEU A 522 -0.47 -11.42 -11.68
C LEU A 522 -1.78 -12.21 -11.53
N ASP A 523 -2.83 -11.62 -10.96
CA ASP A 523 -4.15 -12.25 -10.88
C ASP A 523 -4.74 -12.48 -12.28
N ALA A 524 -4.60 -11.51 -13.19
CA ALA A 524 -5.00 -11.65 -14.59
C ALA A 524 -4.25 -12.79 -15.30
N ALA A 525 -2.93 -12.88 -15.10
CA ALA A 525 -2.09 -13.95 -15.64
C ALA A 525 -2.49 -15.33 -15.09
N LEU A 526 -2.61 -15.46 -13.76
CA LEU A 526 -2.95 -16.72 -13.09
C LEU A 526 -4.38 -17.18 -13.40
N ARG A 527 -5.33 -16.26 -13.60
CA ARG A 527 -6.70 -16.58 -14.04
C ARG A 527 -6.84 -16.73 -15.55
N ARG A 528 -5.79 -16.41 -16.31
CA ARG A 528 -5.82 -16.33 -17.79
C ARG A 528 -6.99 -15.48 -18.29
N SER A 529 -7.26 -14.36 -17.61
CA SER A 529 -8.41 -13.50 -17.85
C SER A 529 -8.02 -12.03 -17.80
N LEU A 530 -8.51 -11.23 -18.75
CA LEU A 530 -8.35 -9.77 -18.74
C LEU A 530 -9.32 -9.07 -17.77
N ARG A 531 -10.23 -9.81 -17.13
CA ARG A 531 -11.23 -9.25 -16.22
C ARG A 531 -10.60 -8.45 -15.07
N PRO A 532 -9.55 -8.91 -14.37
CA PRO A 532 -8.93 -8.12 -13.29
C PRO A 532 -8.37 -6.79 -13.80
N ILE A 533 -7.76 -6.75 -14.99
CA ILE A 533 -7.26 -5.52 -15.62
C ILE A 533 -8.41 -4.57 -15.97
N LYS A 534 -9.51 -5.10 -16.52
CA LYS A 534 -10.72 -4.30 -16.77
C LYS A 534 -11.31 -3.73 -15.48
N THR A 535 -11.36 -4.55 -14.43
CA THR A 535 -11.84 -4.12 -13.13
C THR A 535 -10.93 -3.05 -12.55
N LEU A 536 -9.60 -3.15 -12.67
CA LEU A 536 -8.65 -2.13 -12.25
C LEU A 536 -8.94 -0.75 -12.86
N LEU A 537 -9.34 -0.71 -14.14
CA LEU A 537 -9.73 0.53 -14.83
C LEU A 537 -11.16 1.00 -14.50
N SER A 538 -11.87 0.30 -13.62
CA SER A 538 -13.19 0.71 -13.11
C SER A 538 -13.06 1.39 -11.75
N PRO A 539 -14.06 2.19 -11.30
CA PRO A 539 -14.04 2.82 -9.98
C PRO A 539 -13.75 1.84 -8.83
N ALA A 540 -14.39 0.67 -8.84
CA ALA A 540 -14.20 -0.36 -7.82
C ALA A 540 -12.78 -0.97 -7.84
N GLY A 541 -12.12 -1.01 -9.00
CA GLY A 541 -10.74 -1.48 -9.07
C GLY A 541 -9.72 -0.43 -8.65
N VAL A 542 -9.99 0.85 -8.90
CA VAL A 542 -9.18 1.95 -8.33
C VAL A 542 -9.31 1.98 -6.81
N GLU A 543 -10.52 1.83 -6.29
CA GLU A 543 -10.77 1.65 -4.85
C GLU A 543 -9.95 0.47 -4.29
N GLY A 544 -10.06 -0.71 -4.91
CA GLY A 544 -9.30 -1.89 -4.51
C GLY A 544 -7.78 -1.73 -4.64
N LEU A 545 -7.30 -0.99 -5.64
CA LEU A 545 -5.88 -0.67 -5.83
C LEU A 545 -5.37 0.18 -4.65
N VAL A 546 -6.08 1.25 -4.30
CA VAL A 546 -5.68 2.11 -3.19
C VAL A 546 -5.83 1.39 -1.85
N GLU A 547 -6.87 0.56 -1.69
CA GLU A 547 -7.03 -0.27 -0.51
C GLU A 547 -5.84 -1.21 -0.29
N GLN A 548 -5.43 -1.90 -1.35
CA GLN A 548 -4.25 -2.75 -1.32
C GLN A 548 -3.01 -1.91 -0.99
N GLY A 549 -2.82 -0.77 -1.67
CA GLY A 549 -1.67 0.10 -1.49
C GLY A 549 -1.53 0.59 -0.05
N VAL A 550 -2.63 0.99 0.59
CA VAL A 550 -2.63 1.36 2.01
C VAL A 550 -2.22 0.18 2.90
N ARG A 551 -2.74 -1.02 2.65
CA ARG A 551 -2.38 -2.21 3.45
C ARG A 551 -0.87 -2.51 3.33
N VAL A 552 -0.32 -2.43 2.12
CA VAL A 552 1.12 -2.62 1.87
C VAL A 552 1.96 -1.53 2.51
N LEU A 553 1.54 -0.26 2.43
CA LEU A 553 2.20 0.86 3.09
C LEU A 553 2.33 0.61 4.60
N ARG A 554 1.24 0.17 5.25
CA ARG A 554 1.24 -0.14 6.69
C ARG A 554 2.20 -1.27 7.05
N TRP A 555 2.52 -2.18 6.13
CA TRP A 555 3.51 -3.21 6.40
C TRP A 555 4.92 -2.63 6.60
N GLY A 556 5.21 -1.46 6.03
CA GLY A 556 6.47 -0.75 6.27
C GLY A 556 6.78 -0.53 7.75
N LEU A 557 5.76 -0.37 8.60
CA LEU A 557 5.90 -0.19 10.05
C LEU A 557 6.62 -1.34 10.76
N TRP A 558 6.46 -2.58 10.28
CA TRP A 558 7.04 -3.77 10.92
C TRP A 558 8.04 -4.50 10.03
N MET A 559 7.85 -4.48 8.71
CA MET A 559 8.77 -5.16 7.79
C MET A 559 10.11 -4.44 7.67
N ALA A 560 10.16 -3.11 7.78
CA ALA A 560 11.44 -2.42 7.62
C ALA A 560 12.46 -2.78 8.71
N PRO A 561 12.10 -2.86 10.02
CA PRO A 561 13.00 -3.44 11.03
C PRO A 561 13.45 -4.88 10.71
N VAL A 562 12.53 -5.74 10.23
CA VAL A 562 12.87 -7.12 9.84
C VAL A 562 13.87 -7.12 8.68
N ILE A 563 13.60 -6.37 7.61
CA ILE A 563 14.49 -6.26 6.44
C ILE A 563 15.85 -5.72 6.87
N ASN A 564 15.91 -4.64 7.66
CA ASN A 564 17.18 -4.09 8.12
C ASN A 564 17.93 -5.01 9.10
N SER A 565 17.27 -6.02 9.67
CA SER A 565 17.89 -7.01 10.55
C SER A 565 18.48 -8.19 9.81
N PHE A 566 17.83 -8.62 8.72
CA PHE A 566 18.24 -9.82 8.00
C PHE A 566 18.92 -9.50 6.68
N LEU A 567 18.52 -8.45 5.95
CA LEU A 567 19.04 -8.18 4.62
C LEU A 567 20.56 -7.93 4.64
N ARG A 568 21.30 -8.73 3.86
CA ARG A 568 22.75 -8.63 3.72
C ARG A 568 23.16 -8.10 2.35
N GLN A 569 24.25 -7.32 2.35
CA GLN A 569 25.02 -6.96 1.17
C GLN A 569 26.03 -8.08 0.83
N SER A 570 26.03 -8.57 -0.41
CA SER A 570 26.93 -9.63 -0.88
C SER A 570 28.08 -9.03 -1.70
N PRO A 571 29.36 -9.27 -1.34
CA PRO A 571 30.50 -8.84 -2.13
C PRO A 571 30.72 -9.68 -3.39
N ASP A 572 30.17 -10.90 -3.43
CA ASP A 572 30.29 -11.79 -4.57
C ASP A 572 29.01 -11.75 -5.42
N PRO A 573 29.12 -11.53 -6.74
CA PRO A 573 27.96 -11.49 -7.61
C PRO A 573 27.44 -12.91 -7.89
N ASN A 574 26.12 -13.03 -7.96
CA ASN A 574 25.40 -14.24 -8.33
C ASN A 574 24.13 -13.84 -9.12
N TRP A 575 23.54 -14.72 -9.92
CA TRP A 575 22.36 -14.39 -10.73
C TRP A 575 21.18 -13.87 -9.87
N TYR A 576 21.01 -14.41 -8.66
CA TYR A 576 19.90 -14.06 -7.77
C TYR A 576 20.11 -12.79 -6.95
N ASN A 577 21.34 -12.28 -6.82
CA ASN A 577 21.62 -11.08 -6.02
C ASN A 577 21.66 -9.79 -6.87
N GLN A 578 21.14 -9.86 -8.10
CA GLN A 578 20.99 -8.71 -9.00
C GLN A 578 19.58 -8.09 -8.88
N ASP A 579 19.49 -6.81 -8.51
CA ASP A 579 18.21 -6.16 -8.24
C ASP A 579 17.34 -5.93 -9.48
N GLY A 580 16.09 -6.39 -9.45
CA GLY A 580 15.15 -6.25 -10.57
C GLY A 580 14.82 -7.56 -11.27
N ALA A 581 13.60 -7.73 -11.78
CA ALA A 581 13.16 -8.97 -12.44
C ALA A 581 13.75 -9.09 -13.84
N ILE A 582 13.70 -8.02 -14.62
CA ILE A 582 14.31 -7.94 -15.95
C ILE A 582 15.83 -8.06 -15.80
N ARG A 583 16.43 -7.33 -14.85
CA ARG A 583 17.88 -7.43 -14.57
C ARG A 583 18.27 -8.84 -14.11
N THR A 584 17.49 -9.49 -13.25
CA THR A 584 17.73 -10.89 -12.84
C THR A 584 17.68 -11.81 -14.07
N GLY A 585 16.73 -11.61 -14.99
CA GLY A 585 16.67 -12.36 -16.25
C GLY A 585 17.91 -12.19 -17.13
N VAL A 586 18.39 -10.94 -17.27
CA VAL A 586 19.66 -10.65 -17.97
C VAL A 586 20.85 -11.30 -17.25
N ALA A 587 20.87 -11.25 -15.92
CA ALA A 587 21.93 -11.84 -15.12
C ALA A 587 21.96 -13.36 -15.20
N ILE A 588 20.80 -14.03 -15.23
CA ILE A 588 20.71 -15.47 -15.49
C ILE A 588 21.28 -15.79 -16.87
N GLY A 589 20.92 -15.02 -17.89
CA GLY A 589 21.49 -15.17 -19.23
C GLY A 589 23.01 -15.01 -19.25
N ALA A 590 23.54 -14.01 -18.54
CA ALA A 590 24.98 -13.78 -18.42
C ALA A 590 25.68 -14.91 -17.64
N ASP A 591 25.15 -15.32 -16.49
CA ASP A 591 25.69 -16.40 -15.64
C ASP A 591 25.72 -17.75 -16.36
N LEU A 592 24.72 -18.03 -17.20
CA LEU A 592 24.66 -19.26 -18.01
C LEU A 592 25.59 -19.25 -19.23
N THR A 593 25.99 -18.07 -19.73
CA THR A 593 26.75 -17.94 -20.99
C THR A 593 28.20 -17.51 -20.79
N GLN A 594 28.54 -16.96 -19.63
CA GLN A 594 29.85 -16.44 -19.29
C GLN A 594 30.55 -17.34 -18.27
N ASN A 595 31.88 -17.29 -18.22
CA ASN A 595 32.61 -17.88 -17.10
C ASN A 595 32.45 -17.00 -15.83
N PRO A 596 32.78 -17.51 -14.63
CA PRO A 596 32.60 -16.74 -13.38
C PRO A 596 33.35 -15.40 -13.33
N THR A 597 34.53 -15.31 -13.95
CA THR A 597 35.33 -14.08 -13.98
C THR A 597 34.67 -13.00 -14.84
N ASP A 598 34.18 -13.38 -16.02
CA ASP A 598 33.49 -12.50 -16.94
C ASP A 598 32.16 -12.03 -16.37
N PHE A 599 31.41 -12.94 -15.70
CA PHE A 599 30.18 -12.57 -15.00
C PHE A 599 30.44 -11.58 -13.85
N ARG A 600 31.57 -11.73 -13.14
CA ARG A 600 31.99 -10.77 -12.10
C ARG A 600 32.30 -9.40 -12.71
N GLN A 601 33.00 -9.34 -13.84
CA GLN A 601 33.25 -8.07 -14.54
C GLN A 601 31.96 -7.46 -15.11
N PHE A 602 31.05 -8.27 -15.65
CA PHE A 602 29.73 -7.82 -16.10
C PHE A 602 28.95 -7.17 -14.94
N SER A 603 28.90 -7.85 -13.79
CA SER A 603 28.22 -7.37 -12.59
C SER A 603 28.85 -6.09 -12.04
N LEU A 604 30.18 -6.00 -12.05
CA LEU A 604 30.91 -4.80 -11.66
C LEU A 604 30.64 -3.62 -12.60
N ALA A 605 30.70 -3.84 -13.91
CA ALA A 605 30.37 -2.82 -14.91
C ALA A 605 28.92 -2.33 -14.77
N MET A 606 28.00 -3.23 -14.42
CA MET A 606 26.62 -2.85 -14.11
C MET A 606 26.50 -1.96 -12.87
N PHE A 607 27.25 -2.31 -11.81
CA PHE A 607 27.30 -1.51 -10.60
C PHE A 607 27.91 -0.12 -10.85
N THR A 608 28.98 -0.02 -11.65
CA THR A 608 29.53 1.26 -12.10
C THR A 608 28.49 2.10 -12.85
N GLY A 609 27.71 1.47 -13.73
CA GLY A 609 26.61 2.14 -14.44
C GLY A 609 25.51 2.66 -13.51
N LEU A 610 25.17 1.89 -12.46
CA LEU A 610 24.20 2.29 -11.43
C LEU A 610 24.62 3.57 -10.69
N LEU A 611 25.92 3.72 -10.42
CA LEU A 611 26.48 4.93 -9.81
C LEU A 611 26.48 6.11 -10.78
N ALA A 612 26.79 5.86 -12.06
CA ALA A 612 26.95 6.89 -13.09
C ALA A 612 25.62 7.45 -13.63
N TYR A 613 24.60 6.61 -13.82
CA TYR A 613 23.37 6.96 -14.55
C TYR A 613 22.11 6.94 -13.65
N ASP A 614 21.51 8.10 -13.42
CA ASP A 614 20.30 8.19 -12.58
C ASP A 614 19.09 7.49 -13.19
N TRP A 615 18.91 7.61 -14.51
CA TRP A 615 17.82 6.92 -15.22
C TRP A 615 17.90 5.40 -15.01
N LEU A 616 19.11 4.83 -15.00
CA LEU A 616 19.33 3.39 -14.86
C LEU A 616 18.94 2.93 -13.45
N ARG A 617 19.38 3.68 -12.44
CA ARG A 617 19.03 3.44 -11.04
C ARG A 617 17.54 3.53 -10.78
N ILE A 618 16.86 4.53 -11.36
CA ILE A 618 15.39 4.67 -11.24
C ILE A 618 14.68 3.48 -11.93
N LEU A 619 15.10 3.07 -13.14
CA LEU A 619 14.50 1.92 -13.82
C LEU A 619 14.72 0.62 -13.04
N ILE A 620 15.93 0.38 -12.53
CA ILE A 620 16.21 -0.78 -11.67
C ILE A 620 15.39 -0.74 -10.40
N TRP A 621 15.12 0.43 -9.83
CA TRP A 621 14.22 0.55 -8.68
C TRP A 621 12.79 0.12 -9.02
N PHE A 622 12.23 0.59 -10.14
CA PHE A 622 10.90 0.15 -10.60
C PHE A 622 10.87 -1.35 -10.94
N ASP A 623 11.93 -1.88 -11.55
CA ASP A 623 12.08 -3.31 -11.83
C ASP A 623 12.16 -4.12 -10.53
N HIS A 624 12.94 -3.66 -9.56
CA HIS A 624 13.11 -4.33 -8.26
C HIS A 624 11.83 -4.27 -7.44
N MET A 625 11.30 -3.08 -7.16
CA MET A 625 10.11 -2.91 -6.31
C MET A 625 8.82 -3.34 -7.02
N GLY A 626 8.65 -2.99 -8.30
CA GLY A 626 7.39 -3.19 -9.03
C GLY A 626 7.27 -4.49 -9.81
N LEU A 627 8.40 -5.13 -10.17
CA LEU A 627 8.38 -6.43 -10.84
C LEU A 627 8.90 -7.52 -9.90
N ARG A 628 10.16 -7.52 -9.49
CA ARG A 628 10.73 -8.66 -8.74
C ARG A 628 10.09 -8.85 -7.38
N VAL A 629 10.27 -7.87 -6.50
CA VAL A 629 9.80 -7.92 -5.12
C VAL A 629 8.28 -8.02 -5.10
N ALA A 630 7.57 -7.13 -5.79
CA ALA A 630 6.12 -7.20 -5.85
C ALA A 630 5.61 -8.55 -6.36
N THR A 631 6.21 -9.14 -7.39
CA THR A 631 5.79 -10.47 -7.88
C THR A 631 6.02 -11.55 -6.85
N LEU A 632 7.20 -11.60 -6.20
CA LEU A 632 7.51 -12.61 -5.18
C LEU A 632 6.53 -12.50 -3.99
N VAL A 633 6.28 -11.29 -3.52
CA VAL A 633 5.34 -11.02 -2.43
C VAL A 633 3.90 -11.33 -2.85
N ASN A 634 3.45 -10.90 -4.03
CA ASN A 634 2.09 -11.15 -4.51
C ASN A 634 1.83 -12.63 -4.85
N LEU A 635 2.84 -13.37 -5.31
CA LEU A 635 2.77 -14.82 -5.46
C LEU A 635 2.53 -15.51 -4.12
N SER A 636 3.07 -15.00 -3.01
CA SER A 636 2.77 -15.54 -1.68
C SER A 636 1.29 -15.44 -1.31
N PHE A 637 0.56 -14.44 -1.84
CA PHE A 637 -0.88 -14.30 -1.65
C PHE A 637 -1.67 -15.11 -2.68
N LEU A 638 -1.52 -14.80 -3.97
CA LEU A 638 -2.31 -15.39 -5.06
C LEU A 638 -1.95 -16.85 -5.35
N GLY A 639 -0.66 -17.16 -5.29
CA GLY A 639 -0.13 -18.51 -5.40
C GLY A 639 -0.29 -19.27 -4.10
N GLY A 640 -0.05 -18.62 -2.96
CA GLY A 640 -0.26 -19.21 -1.63
C GLY A 640 -1.70 -19.63 -1.39
N ASP A 641 -2.70 -18.82 -1.79
CA ASP A 641 -4.11 -19.22 -1.69
C ASP A 641 -4.40 -20.45 -2.56
N ARG A 642 -3.89 -20.52 -3.80
CA ARG A 642 -4.05 -21.71 -4.64
C ARG A 642 -3.33 -22.95 -4.08
N ALA A 643 -2.13 -22.76 -3.52
CA ALA A 643 -1.38 -23.82 -2.87
C ALA A 643 -2.12 -24.33 -1.63
N ASP A 644 -2.78 -23.45 -0.89
CA ASP A 644 -3.60 -23.76 0.27
C ASP A 644 -4.87 -24.52 -0.12
N GLU A 645 -5.58 -24.11 -1.18
CA GLU A 645 -6.69 -24.89 -1.72
C GLU A 645 -6.25 -26.28 -2.20
N ALA A 646 -5.07 -26.37 -2.84
CA ALA A 646 -4.50 -27.63 -3.27
C ALA A 646 -4.11 -28.52 -2.08
N ALA A 647 -3.51 -27.94 -1.04
CA ALA A 647 -3.18 -28.62 0.21
C ALA A 647 -4.45 -29.12 0.93
N ALA A 648 -5.50 -28.31 0.99
CA ALA A 648 -6.79 -28.70 1.57
C ALA A 648 -7.41 -29.87 0.81
N ARG A 649 -7.45 -29.80 -0.53
CA ARG A 649 -7.91 -30.91 -1.39
C ARG A 649 -7.06 -32.16 -1.20
N PHE A 650 -5.74 -32.01 -1.10
CA PHE A 650 -4.83 -33.14 -0.88
C PHE A 650 -5.16 -33.86 0.43
N VAL A 651 -5.33 -33.13 1.54
CA VAL A 651 -5.66 -33.69 2.86
C VAL A 651 -7.11 -34.21 2.94
N GLY A 652 -7.97 -33.90 1.96
CA GLY A 652 -9.32 -34.45 1.84
C GLY A 652 -10.44 -33.49 2.27
N HIS A 653 -10.14 -32.20 2.44
CA HIS A 653 -11.14 -31.16 2.70
C HIS A 653 -11.68 -30.56 1.40
N HIS A 654 -12.87 -29.98 1.45
CA HIS A 654 -13.36 -29.14 0.36
C HIS A 654 -12.42 -27.95 0.15
N GLY A 655 -12.21 -27.54 -1.11
CA GLY A 655 -11.17 -26.57 -1.50
C GLY A 655 -11.29 -25.14 -0.95
N ARG A 656 -12.17 -24.87 0.04
CA ARG A 656 -12.27 -23.59 0.73
C ARG A 656 -11.72 -23.61 2.16
N THR A 657 -11.33 -24.77 2.67
CA THR A 657 -10.71 -24.91 4.00
C THR A 657 -9.25 -24.47 3.95
N ARG A 658 -8.77 -23.76 4.97
CA ARG A 658 -7.36 -23.39 5.14
C ARG A 658 -6.58 -24.59 5.69
N ALA A 659 -5.50 -25.00 5.02
CA ALA A 659 -4.66 -26.15 5.38
C ALA A 659 -3.20 -25.75 5.69
N ILE A 660 -2.69 -24.67 5.10
CA ILE A 660 -1.35 -24.14 5.38
C ILE A 660 -1.41 -23.20 6.60
N PRO A 661 -0.54 -23.38 7.62
CA PRO A 661 -0.49 -22.50 8.78
C PRO A 661 -0.23 -21.04 8.41
N ASP A 662 -0.89 -20.11 9.11
CA ASP A 662 -0.73 -18.68 8.87
C ASP A 662 0.74 -18.23 8.96
N GLY A 663 1.51 -18.74 9.92
CA GLY A 663 2.93 -18.41 10.05
C GLY A 663 3.75 -18.72 8.79
N ILE A 664 3.47 -19.84 8.11
CA ILE A 664 4.15 -20.22 6.85
C ILE A 664 3.71 -19.31 5.71
N ARG A 665 2.42 -18.98 5.64
CA ARG A 665 1.90 -18.03 4.65
C ARG A 665 2.55 -16.65 4.81
N ARG A 666 2.69 -16.17 6.05
CA ARG A 666 3.34 -14.88 6.35
C ARG A 666 4.84 -14.92 6.10
N PHE A 667 5.52 -16.01 6.44
CA PHE A 667 6.93 -16.21 6.08
C PHE A 667 7.14 -16.06 4.58
N GLY A 668 6.30 -16.70 3.76
CA GLY A 668 6.35 -16.55 2.30
C GLY A 668 6.15 -15.12 1.79
N THR A 669 5.52 -14.24 2.56
CA THR A 669 5.30 -12.83 2.20
C THR A 669 6.54 -11.97 2.39
N TRP A 670 7.34 -12.15 3.44
CA TRP A 670 8.50 -11.29 3.71
C TRP A 670 9.85 -11.95 3.44
N ALA A 671 9.97 -13.27 3.48
CA ALA A 671 11.23 -13.97 3.24
C ALA A 671 11.88 -13.63 1.88
N PRO A 672 11.13 -13.46 0.77
CA PRO A 672 11.73 -13.06 -0.50
C PRO A 672 12.39 -11.68 -0.48
N LEU A 673 12.01 -10.81 0.47
CA LEU A 673 12.62 -9.48 0.66
C LEU A 673 14.02 -9.55 1.25
N LEU A 674 14.43 -10.72 1.73
CA LEU A 674 15.69 -10.92 2.42
C LEU A 674 16.80 -11.43 1.49
N ILE A 675 16.49 -11.67 0.20
CA ILE A 675 17.48 -12.13 -0.77
C ILE A 675 18.62 -11.11 -0.83
N PRO A 676 19.89 -11.53 -0.65
CA PRO A 676 21.02 -10.62 -0.66
C PRO A 676 21.14 -9.83 -1.96
N PHE A 677 21.78 -8.67 -1.90
CA PHE A 677 22.02 -7.81 -3.06
C PHE A 677 23.51 -7.53 -3.24
N TYR A 678 23.96 -7.47 -4.49
CA TYR A 678 25.37 -7.32 -4.84
C TYR A 678 25.86 -5.88 -4.60
N ILE A 679 26.91 -5.75 -3.79
CA ILE A 679 27.71 -4.52 -3.65
C ILE A 679 29.19 -4.89 -3.66
N PRO A 680 30.00 -4.40 -4.62
CA PRO A 680 31.44 -4.67 -4.63
C PRO A 680 32.14 -4.07 -3.41
N ARG A 681 33.26 -4.69 -3.00
CA ARG A 681 34.06 -4.27 -1.84
C ARG A 681 35.53 -4.12 -2.21
N GLY A 682 36.28 -3.39 -1.38
CA GLY A 682 37.72 -3.18 -1.57
C GLY A 682 38.03 -2.54 -2.92
N ALA A 683 39.05 -3.04 -3.60
CA ALA A 683 39.51 -2.48 -4.88
C ALA A 683 38.43 -2.43 -5.98
N GLU A 684 37.43 -3.33 -5.95
CA GLU A 684 36.33 -3.29 -6.91
C GLU A 684 35.38 -2.12 -6.64
N TRP A 685 35.18 -1.74 -5.37
CA TRP A 685 34.44 -0.53 -5.02
C TRP A 685 35.15 0.71 -5.56
N ASP A 686 36.46 0.83 -5.33
CA ASP A 686 37.25 1.97 -5.79
C ASP A 686 37.21 2.06 -7.32
N LYS A 687 37.38 0.92 -8.02
CA LYS A 687 37.24 0.84 -9.48
C LYS A 687 35.86 1.30 -9.95
N ALA A 688 34.79 0.88 -9.28
CA ALA A 688 33.43 1.29 -9.64
C ALA A 688 33.18 2.78 -9.39
N TRP A 689 33.67 3.31 -8.27
CA TRP A 689 33.51 4.72 -7.90
C TRP A 689 34.23 5.64 -8.89
N THR A 690 35.53 5.42 -9.10
CA THR A 690 36.33 6.23 -10.05
C THR A 690 35.83 6.07 -11.49
N GLY A 691 35.38 4.87 -11.87
CA GLY A 691 34.75 4.63 -13.17
C GLY A 691 33.46 5.43 -13.35
N ALA A 692 32.63 5.51 -12.30
CA ALA A 692 31.38 6.25 -12.33
C ALA A 692 31.61 7.77 -12.42
N GLU A 693 32.58 8.31 -11.69
CA GLU A 693 32.98 9.73 -11.83
C GLU A 693 33.47 10.06 -13.23
N THR A 694 34.23 9.15 -13.85
CA THR A 694 34.70 9.31 -15.23
C THR A 694 33.55 9.34 -16.23
N LEU A 695 32.60 8.41 -16.10
CA LEU A 695 31.39 8.36 -16.94
C LEU A 695 30.50 9.59 -16.75
N ALA A 696 30.36 10.08 -15.52
CA ALA A 696 29.57 11.27 -15.20
C ALA A 696 30.15 12.55 -15.85
N ARG A 697 31.46 12.59 -16.11
CA ARG A 697 32.14 13.70 -16.82
C ARG A 697 32.04 13.60 -18.35
N GLY A 698 31.32 12.61 -18.89
CA GLY A 698 31.04 12.49 -20.32
C GLY A 698 32.21 12.02 -21.20
N GLY A 699 33.31 11.55 -20.60
CA GLY A 699 34.53 11.18 -21.33
C GLY A 699 34.59 9.72 -21.85
N ALA A 700 33.66 8.85 -21.45
CA ALA A 700 33.72 7.42 -21.75
C ALA A 700 32.41 6.86 -22.34
N PRO A 701 32.48 5.88 -23.26
CA PRO A 701 31.30 5.24 -23.82
C PRO A 701 30.52 4.45 -22.76
N MET A 702 29.20 4.32 -22.95
CA MET A 702 28.34 3.57 -22.06
C MET A 702 28.77 2.09 -22.00
N PRO A 703 28.99 1.51 -20.79
CA PRO A 703 29.41 0.11 -20.65
C PRO A 703 28.44 -0.86 -21.34
N ASP A 704 28.97 -1.92 -21.95
CA ASP A 704 28.16 -2.88 -22.72
C ASP A 704 27.11 -3.60 -21.86
N ALA A 705 27.42 -3.83 -20.59
CA ALA A 705 26.47 -4.39 -19.64
C ALA A 705 25.26 -3.46 -19.44
N VAL A 706 25.49 -2.13 -19.38
CA VAL A 706 24.42 -1.12 -19.29
C VAL A 706 23.60 -1.08 -20.56
N ARG A 707 24.25 -1.14 -21.72
CA ARG A 707 23.57 -1.19 -23.02
C ARG A 707 22.68 -2.42 -23.16
N THR A 708 23.19 -3.59 -22.74
CA THR A 708 22.45 -4.86 -22.75
C THR A 708 21.18 -4.75 -21.91
N LEU A 709 21.29 -4.19 -20.70
CA LEU A 709 20.12 -3.99 -19.84
C LEU A 709 19.15 -2.95 -20.40
N ALA A 710 19.63 -1.85 -20.99
CA ALA A 710 18.79 -0.85 -21.64
C ALA A 710 17.97 -1.45 -22.78
N LEU A 711 18.59 -2.29 -23.62
CA LEU A 711 17.91 -3.03 -24.68
C LEU A 711 16.87 -4.01 -24.12
N ALA A 712 17.20 -4.72 -23.03
CA ALA A 712 16.25 -5.62 -22.37
C ALA A 712 15.03 -4.87 -21.81
N TYR A 713 15.22 -3.69 -21.22
CA TYR A 713 14.10 -2.83 -20.82
C TYR A 713 13.26 -2.35 -22.00
N ALA A 714 13.89 -1.89 -23.08
CA ALA A 714 13.19 -1.45 -24.29
C ALA A 714 12.37 -2.59 -24.92
N ALA A 715 12.97 -3.78 -25.05
CA ALA A 715 12.30 -4.98 -25.56
C ALA A 715 11.11 -5.38 -24.66
N SER A 716 11.29 -5.36 -23.34
CA SER A 716 10.22 -5.66 -22.38
C SER A 716 9.06 -4.65 -22.48
N GLY A 717 9.38 -3.36 -22.59
CA GLY A 717 8.38 -2.30 -22.80
C GLY A 717 7.58 -2.48 -24.10
N LEU A 718 8.26 -2.79 -25.20
CA LEU A 718 7.62 -3.09 -26.49
C LEU A 718 6.72 -4.33 -26.41
N ALA A 719 7.17 -5.39 -25.74
CA ALA A 719 6.38 -6.61 -25.55
C ALA A 719 5.10 -6.33 -24.74
N ILE A 720 5.19 -5.55 -23.66
CA ILE A 720 4.03 -5.15 -22.85
C ILE A 720 3.07 -4.29 -23.68
N ALA A 721 3.57 -3.35 -24.47
CA ALA A 721 2.75 -2.52 -25.34
C ALA A 721 2.03 -3.36 -26.40
N ALA A 722 2.74 -4.26 -27.08
CA ALA A 722 2.17 -5.17 -28.08
C ALA A 722 1.09 -6.08 -27.46
N ALA A 723 1.35 -6.68 -26.29
CA ALA A 723 0.39 -7.50 -25.57
C ALA A 723 -0.86 -6.71 -25.16
N SER A 724 -0.69 -5.46 -24.73
CA SER A 724 -1.79 -4.57 -24.35
C SER A 724 -2.67 -4.21 -25.56
N VAL A 725 -2.06 -3.93 -26.71
CA VAL A 725 -2.78 -3.69 -27.97
C VAL A 725 -3.52 -4.94 -28.42
N ALA A 726 -2.88 -6.12 -28.40
CA ALA A 726 -3.53 -7.38 -28.77
C ALA A 726 -4.73 -7.69 -27.86
N ALA A 727 -4.57 -7.47 -26.54
CA ALA A 727 -5.63 -7.61 -25.56
C ALA A 727 -6.80 -6.65 -25.84
N TYR A 728 -6.51 -5.39 -26.13
CA TYR A 728 -7.51 -4.37 -26.49
C TYR A 728 -8.28 -4.76 -27.76
N LEU A 729 -7.58 -5.15 -28.82
CA LEU A 729 -8.20 -5.56 -30.09
C LEU A 729 -9.09 -6.79 -29.91
N LYS A 730 -8.62 -7.80 -29.17
CA LYS A 730 -9.39 -9.01 -28.86
C LYS A 730 -10.65 -8.71 -28.04
N GLU A 731 -10.58 -7.77 -27.10
CA GLU A 731 -11.75 -7.36 -26.34
C GLU A 731 -12.72 -6.53 -27.16
N ARG A 732 -12.24 -5.65 -28.04
CA ARG A 732 -13.10 -4.92 -28.99
C ARG A 732 -13.86 -5.87 -29.90
N ALA A 733 -13.23 -6.96 -30.34
CA ALA A 733 -13.88 -8.00 -31.17
C ALA A 733 -14.99 -8.78 -30.44
N LYS A 734 -14.99 -8.82 -29.10
CA LYS A 734 -16.05 -9.47 -28.29
C LYS A 734 -17.25 -8.56 -28.02
N VAL A 735 -17.13 -7.26 -28.28
CA VAL A 735 -18.25 -6.33 -28.14
C VAL A 735 -19.14 -6.53 -29.37
N GLY A 736 -20.18 -7.35 -29.21
CA GLY A 736 -21.23 -7.47 -30.21
C GLY A 736 -21.94 -6.14 -30.46
N PRO A 737 -22.68 -6.01 -31.57
CA PRO A 737 -23.52 -4.83 -31.81
C PRO A 737 -24.44 -4.60 -30.61
N ALA A 738 -24.63 -3.33 -30.23
CA ALA A 738 -25.56 -3.00 -29.17
C ALA A 738 -26.94 -3.59 -29.52
N GLY A 739 -27.60 -4.22 -28.54
CA GLY A 739 -28.97 -4.69 -28.72
C GLY A 739 -29.90 -3.53 -29.13
N PRO A 740 -31.03 -3.83 -29.79
CA PRO A 740 -31.97 -2.82 -30.25
C PRO A 740 -32.44 -1.94 -29.09
N TRP A 741 -32.60 -0.64 -29.36
CA TRP A 741 -33.21 0.29 -28.41
C TRP A 741 -34.65 -0.13 -28.09
N LEU A 742 -35.08 0.04 -26.83
CA LEU A 742 -36.45 -0.27 -26.44
C LEU A 742 -37.42 0.75 -27.05
N ASP A 743 -38.44 0.27 -27.76
CA ASP A 743 -39.49 1.13 -28.31
C ASP A 743 -40.21 1.89 -27.17
N GLY A 744 -40.37 3.20 -27.34
CA GLY A 744 -40.95 4.10 -26.34
C GLY A 744 -40.02 4.49 -25.18
N ALA A 745 -38.77 3.98 -25.14
CA ALA A 745 -37.81 4.37 -24.10
C ALA A 745 -37.23 5.78 -24.38
N PRO A 746 -37.29 6.72 -23.40
CA PRO A 746 -36.82 8.07 -23.62
C PRO A 746 -35.31 8.12 -23.83
N LEU A 747 -34.85 9.04 -24.69
CA LEU A 747 -33.42 9.24 -25.02
C LEU A 747 -32.55 9.51 -23.80
N GLU A 748 -33.13 10.07 -22.73
CA GLU A 748 -32.42 10.34 -21.48
C GLU A 748 -31.88 9.06 -20.82
N LEU A 749 -32.49 7.89 -21.06
CA LEU A 749 -31.99 6.60 -20.59
C LEU A 749 -30.72 6.14 -21.33
N ALA A 750 -30.43 6.73 -22.51
CA ALA A 750 -29.24 6.42 -23.28
C ALA A 750 -27.99 7.13 -22.73
N ARG A 751 -28.19 8.20 -21.97
CA ARG A 751 -27.13 9.03 -21.40
C ARG A 751 -26.45 8.35 -20.21
N ARG A 752 -25.22 8.77 -19.93
CA ARG A 752 -24.37 8.28 -18.84
C ARG A 752 -24.31 9.29 -17.68
N PRO A 753 -24.00 8.84 -16.44
CA PRO A 753 -23.92 7.44 -16.01
C PRO A 753 -25.32 6.80 -15.92
N ASP A 754 -25.40 5.46 -16.00
CA ASP A 754 -26.67 4.72 -15.92
C ASP A 754 -27.19 4.64 -14.47
N ARG A 755 -26.30 4.85 -13.49
CA ARG A 755 -26.54 4.70 -12.07
C ARG A 755 -25.93 5.85 -11.28
N TYR A 756 -26.70 6.36 -10.34
CA TYR A 756 -26.33 7.34 -9.33
C TYR A 756 -26.22 6.65 -7.98
N ALA A 757 -25.23 7.06 -7.18
CA ALA A 757 -25.04 6.56 -5.83
C ALA A 757 -24.78 7.76 -4.90
N PHE A 758 -25.54 7.82 -3.82
CA PHE A 758 -25.47 8.88 -2.83
C PHE A 758 -25.38 8.25 -1.44
N ASN A 759 -24.62 8.85 -0.53
CA ASN A 759 -24.68 8.49 0.89
C ASN A 759 -24.27 9.67 1.78
N ASN A 760 -24.68 9.61 3.04
CA ASN A 760 -24.28 10.55 4.10
C ASN A 760 -23.51 9.86 5.26
N GLY A 761 -23.09 8.61 5.05
CA GLY A 761 -22.48 7.75 6.06
C GLY A 761 -23.43 7.06 7.05
N ALA A 762 -24.72 7.43 7.10
CA ALA A 762 -25.76 6.74 7.85
C ALA A 762 -26.64 5.88 6.94
N VAL A 763 -27.05 6.45 5.81
CA VAL A 763 -27.89 5.85 4.78
C VAL A 763 -27.30 6.14 3.40
N GLY A 764 -27.49 5.20 2.48
CA GLY A 764 -27.15 5.36 1.08
C GLY A 764 -28.30 4.96 0.17
N LEU A 765 -28.25 5.49 -1.04
CA LEU A 765 -29.18 5.22 -2.14
C LEU A 765 -28.38 4.95 -3.40
N GLU A 766 -28.76 3.91 -4.12
CA GLU A 766 -28.34 3.63 -5.49
C GLU A 766 -29.59 3.69 -6.37
N ILE A 767 -29.62 4.55 -7.37
CA ILE A 767 -30.74 4.68 -8.29
C ILE A 767 -30.27 4.76 -9.73
N GLN A 768 -30.93 4.05 -10.63
CA GLN A 768 -30.69 4.03 -12.05
C GLN A 768 -31.52 5.11 -12.75
N ARG A 769 -31.13 5.47 -13.97
CA ARG A 769 -31.85 6.47 -14.78
C ARG A 769 -33.31 6.14 -15.03
N ASP A 770 -33.70 4.88 -14.94
CA ASP A 770 -35.08 4.42 -15.12
C ASP A 770 -35.90 4.34 -13.81
N GLY A 771 -35.31 4.72 -12.67
CA GLY A 771 -35.95 4.67 -11.35
C GLY A 771 -35.70 3.39 -10.55
N ARG A 772 -35.09 2.36 -11.15
CA ARG A 772 -34.69 1.14 -10.41
C ARG A 772 -33.56 1.43 -9.44
N GLY A 773 -33.49 0.71 -8.33
CA GLY A 773 -32.51 1.03 -7.31
C GLY A 773 -32.68 0.31 -6.00
N ALA A 774 -31.88 0.72 -5.02
CA ALA A 774 -31.94 0.27 -3.65
C ALA A 774 -31.45 1.35 -2.69
N ALA A 775 -32.02 1.40 -1.50
CA ALA A 775 -31.45 2.13 -0.38
C ALA A 775 -30.94 1.17 0.68
N PHE A 776 -29.95 1.60 1.46
CA PHE A 776 -29.30 0.81 2.50
C PHE A 776 -28.92 1.66 3.69
N VAL A 777 -28.98 1.08 4.89
CA VAL A 777 -28.47 1.69 6.12
C VAL A 777 -27.09 1.13 6.41
N MET A 778 -26.18 2.03 6.77
CA MET A 778 -24.79 1.72 7.05
C MET A 778 -24.67 0.95 8.36
N GLY A 779 -23.68 0.07 8.42
CA GLY A 779 -23.45 -0.81 9.57
C GLY A 779 -23.16 -0.06 10.88
N ALA A 780 -22.50 1.10 10.81
CA ALA A 780 -22.16 1.91 11.99
C ALA A 780 -23.40 2.39 12.77
N GLU A 781 -24.51 2.71 12.08
CA GLU A 781 -25.79 3.09 12.71
C GLU A 781 -26.44 1.94 13.47
N ARG A 782 -26.04 0.70 13.16
CA ARG A 782 -26.65 -0.52 13.67
C ARG A 782 -25.74 -1.33 14.59
N GLY A 783 -24.47 -0.94 14.73
CA GLY A 783 -23.44 -1.76 15.37
C GLY A 783 -23.19 -3.08 14.64
N GLY A 784 -23.32 -3.12 13.30
CA GLY A 784 -23.24 -4.35 12.50
C GLY A 784 -22.83 -4.13 11.04
N PHE A 785 -23.25 -5.03 10.14
CA PHE A 785 -23.05 -4.87 8.69
C PHE A 785 -24.11 -3.93 8.07
N ALA A 786 -23.77 -3.31 6.95
CA ALA A 786 -24.75 -2.55 6.18
C ALA A 786 -25.88 -3.49 5.71
N ILE A 787 -27.11 -3.00 5.78
CA ILE A 787 -28.29 -3.78 5.41
C ILE A 787 -29.10 -2.96 4.41
N ASP A 788 -29.47 -3.62 3.31
CA ASP A 788 -30.36 -3.06 2.32
C ASP A 788 -31.75 -2.85 2.93
N LEU A 789 -32.24 -1.61 2.90
CA LEU A 789 -33.62 -1.26 3.22
C LEU A 789 -34.57 -1.73 2.10
N PHE A 790 -34.08 -1.67 0.86
CA PHE A 790 -34.80 -2.10 -0.35
C PHE A 790 -33.91 -3.05 -1.14
N ARG A 791 -34.51 -4.10 -1.69
CA ARG A 791 -33.77 -5.18 -2.35
C ARG A 791 -33.15 -4.70 -3.67
N ARG A 792 -31.83 -4.86 -3.80
CA ARG A 792 -31.10 -4.51 -5.03
C ARG A 792 -31.65 -5.27 -6.26
N PRO A 793 -31.74 -4.61 -7.43
CA PRO A 793 -31.89 -5.29 -8.70
C PRO A 793 -30.59 -6.06 -8.99
N LEU A 794 -30.66 -7.39 -9.02
CA LEU A 794 -29.51 -8.25 -9.34
C LEU A 794 -29.39 -8.52 -10.84
N ASP A 795 -30.43 -8.18 -11.59
CA ASP A 795 -30.56 -8.46 -13.01
C ASP A 795 -31.28 -7.29 -13.72
N PRO A 796 -30.89 -6.93 -14.97
CA PRO A 796 -31.50 -5.83 -15.72
C PRO A 796 -32.99 -5.99 -16.06
N TYR A 797 -33.59 -7.16 -15.87
CA TYR A 797 -35.03 -7.40 -16.06
C TYR A 797 -35.81 -7.31 -14.75
N GLN A 798 -35.13 -7.23 -13.59
CA GLN A 798 -35.79 -7.05 -12.31
C GLN A 798 -36.18 -5.58 -12.13
N ALA A 799 -37.47 -5.29 -12.24
CA ALA A 799 -38.06 -4.02 -11.83
C ALA A 799 -38.08 -3.92 -10.30
N ARG A 800 -36.95 -3.54 -9.70
CA ARG A 800 -36.83 -3.26 -8.27
C ARG A 800 -36.32 -1.85 -8.07
N GLY A 801 -37.01 -1.08 -7.25
CA GLY A 801 -36.69 0.31 -6.99
C GLY A 801 -37.74 0.99 -6.14
N HIS A 802 -37.60 2.31 -6.04
CA HIS A 802 -38.52 3.18 -5.33
C HIS A 802 -39.49 3.77 -6.36
N PHE A 803 -40.60 3.07 -6.59
CA PHE A 803 -41.54 3.42 -7.66
C PHE A 803 -42.73 4.18 -7.11
N PHE A 804 -43.03 5.30 -7.76
CA PHE A 804 -44.22 6.10 -7.49
C PHE A 804 -45.05 6.13 -8.77
N TYR A 805 -46.34 5.78 -8.63
CA TYR A 805 -47.27 5.66 -9.74
C TYR A 805 -48.19 6.87 -9.77
N VAL A 806 -48.48 7.36 -10.97
CA VAL A 806 -49.48 8.38 -11.25
C VAL A 806 -50.63 7.69 -11.96
N ASN A 807 -51.82 7.81 -11.40
CA ASN A 807 -53.04 7.23 -11.94
C ASN A 807 -54.09 8.33 -12.09
N GLU A 808 -54.57 8.51 -13.31
CA GLU A 808 -55.59 9.49 -13.66
C GLU A 808 -56.82 8.72 -14.15
N GLU A 809 -58.01 9.21 -13.80
CA GLU A 809 -59.26 8.52 -14.14
C GLU A 809 -59.46 8.47 -15.66
N GLY A 810 -59.59 7.27 -16.23
CA GLY A 810 -59.72 7.05 -17.67
C GLY A 810 -58.39 6.90 -18.43
N GLU A 811 -57.26 7.12 -17.79
CA GLU A 811 -55.93 6.97 -18.38
C GLU A 811 -55.23 5.70 -17.88
N THR A 812 -54.25 5.23 -18.64
CA THR A 812 -53.40 4.12 -18.20
C THR A 812 -52.39 4.61 -17.18
N THR A 813 -52.18 3.87 -16.10
CA THR A 813 -51.21 4.22 -15.05
C THR A 813 -49.80 4.35 -15.63
N TRP A 814 -49.04 5.31 -15.13
CA TRP A 814 -47.63 5.51 -15.45
C TRP A 814 -46.81 5.76 -14.18
N SER A 815 -45.48 5.78 -14.28
CA SER A 815 -44.58 5.96 -13.12
C SER A 815 -43.68 7.18 -13.30
N ILE A 816 -43.31 7.83 -12.18
CA ILE A 816 -42.40 8.99 -12.23
C ILE A 816 -41.04 8.59 -12.83
N GLY A 817 -40.50 7.43 -12.44
CA GLY A 817 -39.42 6.77 -13.17
C GLY A 817 -39.93 6.00 -14.39
N PHE A 818 -39.09 5.75 -15.39
CA PHE A 818 -39.51 4.97 -16.56
C PHE A 818 -39.96 3.54 -16.20
N GLU A 819 -39.25 2.85 -15.32
CA GLU A 819 -39.68 1.57 -14.77
C GLU A 819 -40.59 1.80 -13.53
N PRO A 820 -41.60 0.96 -13.30
CA PRO A 820 -41.89 -0.28 -14.01
C PRO A 820 -42.91 -0.14 -15.15
N ALA A 821 -43.57 1.02 -15.29
CA ALA A 821 -44.67 1.19 -16.25
C ALA A 821 -44.21 1.25 -17.71
N ARG A 822 -42.93 1.58 -17.95
CA ARG A 822 -42.28 1.74 -19.27
C ARG A 822 -42.99 2.73 -20.18
N ARG A 823 -43.46 3.83 -19.58
CA ARG A 823 -44.14 4.93 -20.26
C ARG A 823 -43.52 6.25 -19.85
N ALA A 824 -43.21 7.08 -20.83
CA ALA A 824 -42.57 8.37 -20.64
C ALA A 824 -43.04 9.35 -21.71
N GLY A 825 -43.25 10.61 -21.32
CA GLY A 825 -43.41 11.72 -22.25
C GLY A 825 -42.12 12.55 -22.29
N ASP A 826 -42.13 13.77 -21.75
CA ASP A 826 -40.89 14.52 -21.50
C ASP A 826 -40.20 14.00 -20.24
N TYR A 827 -39.27 13.08 -20.44
CA TYR A 827 -38.52 12.43 -19.36
C TYR A 827 -37.11 13.00 -19.27
N ARG A 828 -36.77 13.54 -18.10
CA ARG A 828 -35.45 14.14 -17.83
C ARG A 828 -34.97 13.87 -16.42
N ILE A 829 -33.65 13.91 -16.26
CA ILE A 829 -32.98 13.76 -14.97
C ILE A 829 -32.19 15.02 -14.70
N GLU A 830 -32.41 15.60 -13.51
CA GLU A 830 -31.73 16.81 -13.06
C GLU A 830 -30.90 16.50 -11.80
N GLU A 831 -29.76 17.16 -11.65
CA GLU A 831 -28.88 17.03 -10.48
C GLU A 831 -28.71 18.41 -9.83
N PRO A 832 -29.72 18.89 -9.08
CA PRO A 832 -29.78 20.27 -8.59
C PRO A 832 -28.75 20.55 -7.50
N GLY A 833 -28.10 19.53 -6.94
CA GLY A 833 -27.12 19.72 -5.87
C GLY A 833 -26.37 18.44 -5.51
N PHE A 834 -25.45 18.56 -4.56
CA PHE A 834 -24.66 17.43 -4.08
C PHE A 834 -25.56 16.40 -3.36
N ASN A 835 -25.44 15.13 -3.73
CA ASN A 835 -26.29 14.03 -3.26
C ASN A 835 -27.80 14.25 -3.48
N ARG A 836 -28.17 14.95 -4.56
CA ARG A 836 -29.58 15.13 -4.94
C ARG A 836 -29.81 14.75 -6.39
N LEU A 837 -30.91 14.06 -6.62
CA LEU A 837 -31.37 13.69 -7.95
C LEU A 837 -32.84 14.07 -8.07
N VAL A 838 -33.22 14.64 -9.20
CA VAL A 838 -34.63 14.86 -9.54
C VAL A 838 -34.93 14.06 -10.80
N ILE A 839 -35.92 13.18 -10.70
CA ILE A 839 -36.49 12.49 -11.86
C ILE A 839 -37.78 13.23 -12.23
N VAL A 840 -37.87 13.66 -13.49
CA VAL A 840 -39.06 14.33 -14.00
C VAL A 840 -39.61 13.53 -15.17
N ASN A 841 -40.92 13.31 -15.16
CA ASN A 841 -41.65 12.70 -16.26
C ASN A 841 -42.95 13.48 -16.46
N ALA A 842 -43.09 14.13 -17.62
CA ALA A 842 -44.32 14.80 -18.00
C ALA A 842 -45.08 13.99 -19.04
N LEU A 843 -46.25 13.48 -18.69
CA LEU A 843 -47.11 12.66 -19.54
C LEU A 843 -48.58 13.06 -19.31
N ASN A 844 -49.40 13.00 -20.36
CA ASN A 844 -50.84 13.33 -20.30
C ASN A 844 -51.17 14.73 -19.72
N GLY A 845 -50.24 15.70 -19.84
CA GLY A 845 -50.45 17.06 -19.32
C GLY A 845 -50.10 17.24 -17.84
N ILE A 846 -49.67 16.18 -17.14
CA ILE A 846 -49.15 16.24 -15.77
C ILE A 846 -47.63 16.12 -15.79
N GLU A 847 -46.93 17.08 -15.19
CA GLU A 847 -45.50 16.97 -14.88
C GLU A 847 -45.33 16.48 -13.44
N ALA A 848 -44.83 15.25 -13.26
CA ALA A 848 -44.48 14.73 -11.94
C ALA A 848 -42.97 14.85 -11.73
N ARG A 849 -42.55 15.49 -10.64
CA ARG A 849 -41.13 15.60 -10.24
C ARG A 849 -40.90 14.89 -8.93
N MET A 850 -39.87 14.04 -8.88
CA MET A 850 -39.43 13.36 -7.66
C MET A 850 -38.00 13.77 -7.33
N GLU A 851 -37.83 14.61 -6.30
CA GLU A 851 -36.53 14.94 -5.70
C GLU A 851 -36.16 13.88 -4.66
N ILE A 852 -34.96 13.32 -4.77
CA ILE A 852 -34.46 12.27 -3.89
C ILE A 852 -33.13 12.71 -3.30
N ALA A 853 -33.02 12.64 -1.98
CA ALA A 853 -31.80 12.97 -1.25
C ALA A 853 -31.73 12.24 0.09
N PRO A 854 -30.56 11.72 0.49
CA PRO A 854 -30.33 11.36 1.88
C PRO A 854 -30.33 12.62 2.74
N ASP A 855 -30.83 12.50 3.97
CA ASP A 855 -30.82 13.59 4.93
C ASP A 855 -29.38 14.05 5.21
N PRO A 856 -29.16 15.34 5.47
CA PRO A 856 -27.97 15.90 6.09
C PRO A 856 -27.17 15.06 7.10
N GLN A 857 -27.81 14.43 8.10
CA GLN A 857 -27.14 13.90 9.29
C GLN A 857 -27.71 12.57 9.78
N GLY A 858 -28.99 12.29 9.55
CA GLY A 858 -29.66 11.08 10.03
C GLY A 858 -29.61 9.90 9.06
N ALA A 859 -29.98 8.71 9.54
CA ALA A 859 -30.28 7.55 8.70
C ALA A 859 -31.65 7.69 7.99
N ILE A 860 -31.91 8.86 7.40
CA ILE A 860 -33.18 9.25 6.81
C ILE A 860 -32.97 9.46 5.30
N LEU A 861 -33.86 8.88 4.50
CA LEU A 861 -33.94 9.11 3.07
C LEU A 861 -35.28 9.76 2.75
N SER A 862 -35.25 10.88 2.01
CA SER A 862 -36.46 11.63 1.68
C SER A 862 -36.74 11.63 0.18
N TRP A 863 -38.02 11.47 -0.17
CA TRP A 863 -38.56 11.73 -1.50
C TRP A 863 -39.53 12.90 -1.39
N ARG A 864 -39.31 13.95 -2.18
CA ARG A 864 -40.26 15.06 -2.34
C ARG A 864 -40.86 14.98 -3.72
N ILE A 865 -42.18 14.80 -3.77
CA ILE A 865 -42.93 14.69 -5.02
C ILE A 865 -43.75 15.96 -5.18
N THR A 866 -43.66 16.58 -6.35
CA THR A 866 -44.41 17.79 -6.74
C THR A 866 -45.06 17.61 -8.08
#